data_AF-A0A2A2QWG9-F1
#
_entry.id   AF-A0A2A2QWG9-F1
#
_cell.length_a   1.000
_cell.length_b   1.000
_cell.length_c   1.000
_cell.angle_alpha   90.00
_cell.angle_beta   90.00
_cell.angle_gamma   90.00
#
_symmetry.space_group_name_H-M   'P 1'
#
loop_
_entity.id
_entity.type
_entity.pdbx_description
1 polymer ?
#
loop_
_entity_poly.entity_id
_entity_poly.type
_entity_poly.pdbx_seq_one_letter_code
_entity_poly.pdbx_strand_id
1 'polypeptide(L)'
;MKPQIIRSILAATVLALPSGLSALDTDSDGLDDAVETNTGTYVSLTNTGTNPNNPDSDGDGAGDWYEVVTIDVAPTAAQPNSPNSAALKPNIPYPLPAPGNTPPVTNKPVKVFIMSGQSNMVGQGEISPQGTAGTLSTITRNEFKFPNLLNGANWSVRNDVRYRGVIAATGDAPLTAGQGGGATTIGPELGFGHVMGYHHDEPVLIIKSSEGGRALGWDFLPPGSVQYTSGTSTFAGYGDSPASWTTGTTPVPNAFYAGYQYDQCFLRKADWAPAGAANPAVTNVTSVLDNWQRDYAGPGKPYEGMSFEIAGFAWFHGWNDGLSSSAPLANRYEQNMAQFIRQLRAYYESRYPGKVKLKAPFVIATAAFEGWNEAYLNQYPTRRAVLNAQHAMMDAVKYPDFAGNVKTMEARGYWRDKAISPIPSGNQGYHYNRSAETFMLVGDALGRGMVDLLNAATPDTLPPAITGLNPLDNATGVAAGTNLVLTFNEAVALGTGNITLKNLTDSTQSTIAVTDSSQISINGSFLTINPTANLTGGKSYAIRIAAAALKDLSNNAFAGIADDPTWNFTTLAPDITAPTISSLSPPDNATGVAVGANLALTFNEPIVLGSGNITIRNLSNSTQTIIPVTDGTKVSLSGSVLSVNPSANLAGNSNLAIRIDAGVVKDSANNPFAGIANDTTWNFTTAAPPTSAEITIISQAEGFLGSDKTKVTTTDSGATLLNYNAAGVDKLVVAVGTESGFNNNSATVTGVKFNGIALTQAAQENARTNTSYDGGTAAIFYLDNPFQGSATFTVSATTSGGGLNGGWVSIIGLSGISPGVGLAAASWFTQATAGNVSTSLTTSAGKSLVVAMVENSGRQSSAGTPTAVAPLTLSNNGNWGSQWGSGASGYQFVAASGTTVTPTFNTASGGNIHVVAAEFKVSEITPNAYAVWSAQYPSADLTDPSADNDKGSLPTGIEWVLGGNPTNSSDDAGLAPSIAAGPNGKLLFTYRRRDAANTDPSTTIAVEYGGILTGWTTAVHQGTGANQITISATPRDPGFSDVTVALPGNLAVSGKLFVRLKALVVVP
;
A
#
# COMPACT_ATOMS: atom_id res chain seq x y z
N MET A 1 50.15 -43.22 -34.99
CA MET A 1 49.75 -43.27 -36.41
C MET A 1 48.35 -42.69 -36.52
N LYS A 2 48.12 -41.70 -37.39
CA LYS A 2 46.87 -40.91 -37.39
C LYS A 2 45.68 -41.73 -37.91
N PRO A 3 44.46 -41.59 -37.35
CA PRO A 3 43.25 -42.36 -37.71
C PRO A 3 42.63 -42.02 -39.08
N GLN A 4 43.22 -41.09 -39.84
CA GLN A 4 42.60 -40.60 -41.09
C GLN A 4 42.75 -41.55 -42.29
N ILE A 5 43.68 -42.52 -42.24
CA ILE A 5 43.93 -43.41 -43.39
C ILE A 5 42.94 -44.59 -43.44
N ILE A 6 42.29 -44.93 -42.32
CA ILE A 6 41.28 -46.01 -42.28
C ILE A 6 39.92 -45.53 -42.83
N ARG A 7 39.62 -44.22 -42.75
CA ARG A 7 38.37 -43.64 -43.27
C ARG A 7 38.30 -43.64 -44.81
N SER A 8 39.43 -43.59 -45.51
CA SER A 8 39.47 -43.54 -46.98
C SER A 8 39.26 -44.90 -47.67
N ILE A 9 39.42 -46.02 -46.94
CA ILE A 9 39.40 -47.37 -47.55
C ILE A 9 37.98 -47.97 -47.54
N LEU A 10 37.08 -47.51 -46.66
CA LEU A 10 35.69 -47.99 -46.62
C LEU A 10 34.75 -47.30 -47.61
N ALA A 11 35.11 -46.15 -48.17
CA ALA A 11 34.29 -45.42 -49.13
C ALA A 11 34.33 -46.00 -50.57
N ALA A 12 35.25 -46.92 -50.86
CA ALA A 12 35.50 -47.38 -52.25
C ALA A 12 34.82 -48.70 -52.63
N THR A 13 34.01 -49.31 -51.76
CA THR A 13 33.32 -50.59 -52.08
C THR A 13 31.94 -50.64 -51.44
N VAL A 14 30.97 -49.95 -52.03
CA VAL A 14 29.55 -50.35 -51.90
C VAL A 14 28.93 -50.39 -53.29
N LEU A 15 28.77 -51.63 -53.76
CA LEU A 15 27.89 -51.99 -54.87
C LEU A 15 26.46 -51.50 -54.57
N ALA A 16 25.82 -50.97 -55.61
CA ALA A 16 24.37 -50.79 -55.80
C ALA A 16 23.48 -51.04 -54.57
N LEU A 17 23.11 -49.95 -53.88
CA LEU A 17 22.02 -49.96 -52.91
C LEU A 17 20.68 -49.65 -53.59
N PRO A 18 19.57 -50.25 -53.12
CA PRO A 18 18.26 -50.07 -53.73
C PRO A 18 17.74 -48.65 -53.53
N SER A 19 16.90 -48.17 -54.46
CA SER A 19 16.28 -46.85 -54.44
C SER A 19 15.58 -46.58 -53.11
N GLY A 20 16.17 -45.73 -52.27
CA GLY A 20 15.57 -45.30 -51.00
C GLY A 20 16.49 -44.67 -49.96
N LEU A 21 17.82 -44.83 -50.03
CA LEU A 21 18.75 -44.29 -49.02
C LEU A 21 20.08 -43.83 -49.65
N SER A 22 20.29 -42.52 -49.74
CA SER A 22 21.53 -41.80 -49.40
C SER A 22 21.37 -40.35 -49.84
N ALA A 23 20.76 -39.54 -49.00
CA ALA A 23 21.17 -38.15 -49.00
C ALA A 23 22.50 -38.07 -48.23
N LEU A 24 23.41 -37.22 -48.67
CA LEU A 24 24.72 -37.10 -48.05
C LEU A 24 24.49 -36.44 -46.68
N ASP A 25 25.02 -37.03 -45.61
CA ASP A 25 25.04 -36.46 -44.26
C ASP A 25 26.53 -36.46 -43.86
N THR A 26 27.20 -35.35 -44.13
CA THR A 26 28.66 -35.25 -44.14
C THR A 26 29.24 -35.19 -42.73
N ASP A 27 28.51 -34.65 -41.75
CA ASP A 27 28.95 -34.54 -40.36
C ASP A 27 28.27 -35.50 -39.38
N SER A 28 27.29 -36.28 -39.86
CA SER A 28 26.62 -37.35 -39.14
C SER A 28 25.80 -36.86 -37.94
N ASP A 29 25.18 -35.69 -38.06
CA ASP A 29 24.31 -35.11 -37.04
C ASP A 29 22.83 -35.57 -37.17
N GLY A 30 22.47 -36.15 -38.32
CA GLY A 30 21.13 -36.63 -38.65
C GLY A 30 20.29 -35.69 -39.53
N LEU A 31 20.85 -34.58 -40.01
CA LEU A 31 20.34 -33.76 -41.12
C LEU A 31 20.93 -34.22 -42.46
N ASP A 32 20.22 -33.90 -43.53
CA ASP A 32 20.69 -34.12 -44.90
C ASP A 32 21.43 -32.85 -45.36
N ASP A 33 22.64 -32.96 -45.92
CA ASP A 33 23.41 -31.84 -46.47
C ASP A 33 22.56 -30.94 -47.39
N ALA A 34 21.52 -31.50 -48.04
CA ALA A 34 20.60 -30.75 -48.90
C ALA A 34 19.69 -29.75 -48.16
N VAL A 35 19.44 -29.93 -46.86
CA VAL A 35 18.66 -28.98 -46.04
C VAL A 35 19.55 -27.98 -45.31
N GLU A 36 20.87 -28.20 -45.29
CA GLU A 36 21.87 -27.43 -44.56
C GLU A 36 22.56 -26.39 -45.46
N THR A 37 22.02 -25.17 -45.43
CA THR A 37 22.42 -24.13 -46.38
C THR A 37 23.67 -23.35 -45.98
N ASN A 38 24.20 -23.56 -44.77
CA ASN A 38 25.32 -22.85 -44.17
C ASN A 38 25.15 -21.32 -44.20
N THR A 39 23.92 -20.85 -44.05
CA THR A 39 23.57 -19.43 -44.08
C THR A 39 23.62 -18.79 -42.69
N GLY A 40 23.72 -19.59 -41.62
CA GLY A 40 23.67 -19.13 -40.23
C GLY A 40 22.29 -18.59 -39.82
N THR A 41 21.24 -18.88 -40.61
CA THR A 41 19.87 -18.40 -40.35
C THR A 41 18.88 -19.52 -40.60
N TYR A 42 18.15 -19.91 -39.55
CA TYR A 42 17.07 -20.87 -39.67
C TYR A 42 15.90 -20.29 -40.47
N VAL A 43 15.52 -20.94 -41.57
CA VAL A 43 14.39 -20.55 -42.43
C VAL A 43 13.25 -21.56 -42.33
N SER A 44 13.54 -22.86 -42.43
CA SER A 44 12.56 -23.94 -42.31
C SER A 44 13.25 -25.30 -42.10
N LEU A 45 12.45 -26.36 -41.89
CA LEU A 45 12.95 -27.75 -41.85
C LEU A 45 13.64 -28.21 -43.15
N THR A 46 13.48 -27.49 -44.25
CA THR A 46 14.13 -27.77 -45.55
C THR A 46 15.22 -26.75 -45.88
N ASN A 47 15.49 -25.82 -44.96
CA ASN A 47 16.53 -24.80 -45.05
C ASN A 47 16.87 -24.36 -43.62
N THR A 48 17.69 -25.18 -42.96
CA THR A 48 18.00 -25.09 -41.53
C THR A 48 18.98 -23.97 -41.21
N GLY A 49 19.72 -23.50 -42.22
CA GLY A 49 20.80 -22.52 -42.05
C GLY A 49 22.09 -23.09 -41.46
N THR A 50 22.06 -24.34 -41.01
CA THR A 50 23.17 -25.07 -40.38
C THR A 50 24.25 -25.43 -41.39
N ASN A 51 25.44 -25.76 -40.89
CA ASN A 51 26.62 -26.03 -41.68
C ASN A 51 26.76 -27.55 -41.90
N PRO A 52 26.74 -28.06 -43.15
CA PRO A 52 26.79 -29.49 -43.47
C PRO A 52 28.12 -30.19 -43.14
N ASN A 53 29.04 -29.53 -42.44
CA ASN A 53 30.31 -30.10 -42.02
C ASN A 53 30.55 -29.89 -40.52
N ASN A 54 29.54 -29.40 -39.80
CA ASN A 54 29.63 -29.09 -38.38
C ASN A 54 28.32 -29.47 -37.67
N PRO A 55 28.31 -30.55 -36.87
CA PRO A 55 27.07 -31.12 -36.31
C PRO A 55 26.42 -30.30 -35.19
N ASP A 56 27.02 -29.14 -34.85
CA ASP A 56 26.61 -28.16 -33.84
C ASP A 56 27.06 -26.78 -34.35
N SER A 57 26.21 -26.15 -35.16
CA SER A 57 26.54 -24.96 -35.95
C SER A 57 26.79 -23.72 -35.10
N ASP A 58 26.19 -23.62 -33.93
CA ASP A 58 26.36 -22.48 -33.02
C ASP A 58 27.28 -22.73 -31.81
N GLY A 59 27.68 -23.99 -31.60
CA GLY A 59 28.67 -24.41 -30.62
C GLY A 59 28.14 -24.42 -29.18
N ASP A 60 26.83 -24.52 -28.98
CA ASP A 60 26.22 -24.52 -27.64
C ASP A 60 26.19 -25.89 -26.97
N GLY A 61 26.57 -26.93 -27.72
CA GLY A 61 26.64 -28.32 -27.30
C GLY A 61 25.39 -29.15 -27.64
N ALA A 62 24.33 -28.55 -28.20
CA ALA A 62 23.19 -29.23 -28.81
C ALA A 62 23.45 -29.49 -30.30
N GLY A 63 23.03 -30.66 -30.79
CA GLY A 63 23.18 -30.99 -32.21
C GLY A 63 22.13 -30.31 -33.07
N ASP A 64 22.53 -29.90 -34.27
CA ASP A 64 21.71 -29.13 -35.21
C ASP A 64 20.37 -29.82 -35.54
N TRP A 65 20.39 -31.11 -35.88
CA TRP A 65 19.17 -31.91 -36.06
C TRP A 65 18.17 -31.75 -34.91
N TYR A 66 18.64 -31.86 -33.67
CA TYR A 66 17.78 -31.90 -32.49
C TYR A 66 17.07 -30.56 -32.31
N GLU A 67 17.78 -29.45 -32.46
CA GLU A 67 17.19 -28.11 -32.31
C GLU A 67 16.22 -27.77 -33.44
N VAL A 68 16.48 -28.29 -34.65
CA VAL A 68 15.55 -28.19 -35.78
C VAL A 68 14.24 -28.94 -35.52
N VAL A 69 14.29 -30.12 -34.89
CA VAL A 69 13.09 -30.98 -34.73
C VAL A 69 12.38 -30.85 -33.38
N THR A 70 13.00 -30.23 -32.37
CA THR A 70 12.41 -30.08 -31.02
C THR A 70 11.68 -28.75 -30.79
N ILE A 71 11.22 -28.13 -31.86
CA ILE A 71 10.42 -26.92 -31.83
C ILE A 71 9.03 -27.25 -31.26
N ASP A 72 8.81 -26.94 -29.98
CA ASP A 72 7.54 -27.18 -29.26
C ASP A 72 6.47 -26.10 -29.54
N VAL A 73 6.61 -25.36 -30.63
CA VAL A 73 5.72 -24.27 -31.03
C VAL A 73 5.38 -24.38 -32.51
N ALA A 74 4.36 -23.64 -32.95
CA ALA A 74 4.04 -23.56 -34.37
C ALA A 74 5.25 -23.05 -35.17
N PRO A 75 5.49 -23.51 -36.41
CA PRO A 75 6.63 -23.09 -37.23
C PRO A 75 6.74 -21.58 -37.49
N THR A 76 5.66 -20.83 -37.24
CA THR A 76 5.55 -19.38 -37.40
C THR A 76 5.78 -18.59 -36.11
N ALA A 77 5.96 -19.25 -34.96
CA ALA A 77 6.27 -18.60 -33.69
C ALA A 77 7.78 -18.35 -33.53
N ALA A 78 8.17 -17.42 -32.66
CA ALA A 78 9.58 -17.22 -32.30
C ALA A 78 10.14 -18.54 -31.74
N GLN A 79 11.25 -18.99 -32.33
CA GLN A 79 11.84 -20.30 -32.04
C GLN A 79 12.42 -20.32 -30.61
N PRO A 80 11.99 -21.25 -29.73
CA PRO A 80 12.48 -21.33 -28.36
C PRO A 80 13.90 -21.93 -28.28
N ASN A 81 14.31 -22.65 -29.32
CA ASN A 81 15.62 -23.22 -29.60
C ASN A 81 15.98 -22.95 -31.06
N SER A 82 17.24 -22.67 -31.36
CA SER A 82 17.65 -22.37 -32.73
C SER A 82 19.06 -22.89 -32.97
N PRO A 83 19.27 -23.71 -34.02
CA PRO A 83 20.57 -24.32 -34.34
C PRO A 83 21.61 -23.33 -34.87
N ASN A 84 21.33 -22.03 -34.74
CA ASN A 84 22.20 -20.96 -35.21
C ASN A 84 22.33 -19.85 -34.14
N SER A 85 21.91 -20.12 -32.91
CA SER A 85 21.91 -19.16 -31.82
C SER A 85 22.09 -19.84 -30.46
N ALA A 86 23.34 -19.89 -30.00
CA ALA A 86 23.74 -20.43 -28.71
C ALA A 86 23.04 -19.80 -27.47
N ALA A 87 22.40 -18.64 -27.64
CA ALA A 87 21.58 -18.01 -26.60
C ALA A 87 20.24 -18.73 -26.35
N LEU A 88 19.79 -19.56 -27.30
CA LEU A 88 18.52 -20.30 -27.26
C LEU A 88 18.70 -21.78 -26.93
N LYS A 89 19.84 -22.13 -26.33
CA LYS A 89 20.20 -23.51 -26.00
C LYS A 89 19.15 -24.22 -25.14
N PRO A 90 18.96 -25.54 -25.33
CA PRO A 90 18.07 -26.33 -24.48
C PRO A 90 18.44 -26.32 -22.99
N ASN A 91 17.43 -26.29 -22.12
CA ASN A 91 17.57 -26.32 -20.64
C ASN A 91 18.16 -27.64 -20.09
N ILE A 92 18.11 -28.71 -20.88
CA ILE A 92 18.71 -30.02 -20.63
C ILE A 92 19.60 -30.33 -21.85
N PRO A 93 20.87 -30.75 -21.66
CA PRO A 93 21.77 -30.98 -22.77
C PRO A 93 21.27 -32.08 -23.71
N TYR A 94 21.58 -31.95 -25.00
CA TYR A 94 21.41 -33.00 -26.00
C TYR A 94 22.71 -33.15 -26.80
N PRO A 95 23.19 -34.36 -27.12
CA PRO A 95 22.69 -35.63 -26.62
C PRO A 95 22.85 -35.71 -25.11
N LEU A 96 21.90 -36.38 -24.45
CA LEU A 96 22.01 -36.63 -23.02
C LEU A 96 23.31 -37.41 -22.76
N PRO A 97 24.07 -37.08 -21.70
CA PRO A 97 25.24 -37.87 -21.33
C PRO A 97 24.89 -39.35 -21.20
N ALA A 98 25.84 -40.21 -21.56
CA ALA A 98 25.69 -41.63 -21.29
C ALA A 98 25.42 -41.83 -19.78
N PRO A 99 24.52 -42.74 -19.39
CA PRO A 99 24.18 -42.96 -17.99
C PRO A 99 25.46 -43.24 -17.20
N GLY A 100 25.76 -42.41 -16.20
CA GLY A 100 26.95 -42.58 -15.38
C GLY A 100 26.87 -43.90 -14.59
N ASN A 101 28.03 -44.50 -14.30
CA ASN A 101 28.10 -45.64 -13.37
C ASN A 101 27.95 -45.21 -11.89
N THR A 102 27.63 -43.94 -11.63
CA THR A 102 27.47 -43.41 -10.29
C THR A 102 26.23 -44.04 -9.66
N PRO A 103 26.36 -44.74 -8.53
CA PRO A 103 25.21 -45.32 -7.84
C PRO A 103 24.23 -44.20 -7.43
N PRO A 104 22.92 -44.42 -7.53
CA PRO A 104 21.93 -43.46 -7.08
C PRO A 104 22.10 -43.12 -5.60
N VAL A 105 21.68 -41.93 -5.20
CA VAL A 105 21.67 -41.50 -3.79
C VAL A 105 20.62 -42.29 -3.02
N THR A 106 21.07 -43.19 -2.12
CA THR A 106 20.19 -44.16 -1.44
C THR A 106 19.57 -43.68 -0.12
N ASN A 107 19.98 -42.51 0.39
CA ASN A 107 19.45 -41.95 1.65
C ASN A 107 18.22 -41.04 1.44
N LYS A 108 17.72 -40.92 0.21
CA LYS A 108 16.55 -40.12 -0.17
C LYS A 108 15.46 -41.02 -0.76
N PRO A 109 14.18 -40.60 -0.77
CA PRO A 109 13.13 -41.39 -1.37
C PRO A 109 13.29 -41.52 -2.89
N VAL A 110 12.90 -42.68 -3.43
CA VAL A 110 12.81 -42.94 -4.89
C VAL A 110 11.79 -41.99 -5.51
N LYS A 111 12.14 -41.34 -6.62
CA LYS A 111 11.23 -40.45 -7.35
C LYS A 111 10.33 -41.26 -8.28
N VAL A 112 9.03 -41.26 -8.01
CA VAL A 112 8.02 -42.00 -8.77
C VAL A 112 7.32 -41.07 -9.74
N PHE A 113 7.33 -41.41 -11.02
CA PHE A 113 6.55 -40.74 -12.05
C PHE A 113 5.48 -41.67 -12.59
N ILE A 114 4.24 -41.19 -12.60
CA ILE A 114 3.10 -41.97 -13.11
C ILE A 114 2.76 -41.48 -14.52
N MET A 115 2.94 -42.38 -15.49
CA MET A 115 2.64 -42.10 -16.89
C MET A 115 1.33 -42.82 -17.28
N SER A 116 0.38 -42.09 -17.87
CA SER A 116 -0.89 -42.66 -18.28
C SER A 116 -1.42 -42.04 -19.57
N GLY A 117 -2.37 -42.72 -20.18
CA GLY A 117 -3.01 -42.29 -21.41
C GLY A 117 -3.56 -43.49 -22.16
N GLN A 118 -3.71 -43.32 -23.46
CA GLN A 118 -4.24 -44.37 -24.33
C GLN A 118 -3.11 -45.18 -25.00
N SER A 119 -3.40 -45.82 -26.12
CA SER A 119 -2.48 -46.64 -26.92
C SER A 119 -1.14 -45.99 -27.25
N ASN A 120 -1.12 -44.66 -27.39
CA ASN A 120 0.12 -43.93 -27.69
C ASN A 120 0.99 -43.73 -26.44
N MET A 121 0.40 -43.71 -25.24
CA MET A 121 1.15 -43.89 -24.00
C MET A 121 1.64 -45.33 -23.86
N VAL A 122 0.79 -46.33 -24.17
CA VAL A 122 1.18 -47.76 -24.11
C VAL A 122 2.47 -47.99 -24.91
N GLY A 123 2.57 -47.44 -26.12
CA GLY A 123 3.79 -47.39 -26.93
C GLY A 123 3.74 -48.33 -28.13
N GLN A 124 3.70 -47.75 -29.32
CA GLN A 124 3.54 -48.47 -30.60
C GLN A 124 4.69 -48.19 -31.58
N GLY A 125 5.78 -47.56 -31.12
CA GLY A 125 6.93 -47.24 -31.95
C GLY A 125 7.78 -48.48 -32.21
N GLU A 126 8.00 -48.85 -33.47
CA GLU A 126 8.71 -50.09 -33.82
C GLU A 126 10.23 -49.97 -33.58
N ILE A 127 10.83 -50.98 -32.94
CA ILE A 127 12.28 -50.99 -32.70
C ILE A 127 13.04 -51.47 -33.93
N SER A 128 12.45 -52.35 -34.74
CA SER A 128 13.15 -53.15 -35.76
C SER A 128 12.22 -53.45 -36.95
N PRO A 129 12.73 -53.88 -38.11
CA PRO A 129 14.14 -54.17 -38.43
C PRO A 129 14.95 -52.91 -38.74
N GLN A 130 16.26 -52.98 -38.47
CA GLN A 130 17.22 -51.98 -38.92
C GLN A 130 17.18 -51.85 -40.46
N GLY A 131 17.26 -50.63 -40.97
CA GLY A 131 17.11 -50.32 -42.39
C GLY A 131 15.67 -49.99 -42.81
N THR A 132 14.69 -50.09 -41.91
CA THR A 132 13.32 -49.58 -42.12
C THR A 132 13.20 -48.18 -41.53
N ALA A 133 12.78 -47.21 -42.34
CA ALA A 133 12.61 -45.80 -41.94
C ALA A 133 11.73 -45.66 -40.69
N GLY A 134 12.14 -44.78 -39.77
CA GLY A 134 11.41 -44.47 -38.54
C GLY A 134 11.39 -45.58 -37.47
N THR A 135 12.03 -46.72 -37.68
CA THR A 135 12.28 -47.69 -36.59
C THR A 135 13.39 -47.21 -35.67
N LEU A 136 13.33 -47.55 -34.38
CA LEU A 136 14.35 -47.12 -33.41
C LEU A 136 15.76 -47.54 -33.85
N SER A 137 15.91 -48.75 -34.40
CA SER A 137 17.19 -49.26 -34.88
C SER A 137 17.76 -48.45 -36.04
N THR A 138 16.92 -47.99 -36.98
CA THR A 138 17.38 -47.17 -38.11
C THR A 138 17.72 -45.77 -37.65
N ILE A 139 16.82 -45.10 -36.92
CA ILE A 139 17.04 -43.71 -36.52
C ILE A 139 18.28 -43.56 -35.61
N THR A 140 18.59 -44.57 -34.79
CA THR A 140 19.77 -44.53 -33.91
C THR A 140 21.06 -45.04 -34.55
N ARG A 141 21.02 -46.16 -35.30
CA ARG A 141 22.23 -46.80 -35.82
C ARG A 141 22.60 -46.37 -37.23
N ASN A 142 21.66 -45.84 -38.00
CA ASN A 142 21.85 -45.43 -39.39
C ASN A 142 21.73 -43.92 -39.59
N GLU A 143 20.85 -43.26 -38.83
CA GLU A 143 20.64 -41.81 -38.91
C GLU A 143 21.26 -41.04 -37.73
N PHE A 144 21.98 -41.74 -36.83
CA PHE A 144 22.76 -41.17 -35.71
C PHE A 144 21.97 -40.32 -34.68
N LYS A 145 20.64 -40.37 -34.70
CA LYS A 145 19.75 -39.69 -33.75
C LYS A 145 19.70 -40.43 -32.41
N PHE A 146 19.50 -39.72 -31.31
CA PHE A 146 19.47 -40.26 -29.94
C PHE A 146 20.66 -41.18 -29.60
N PRO A 147 21.92 -40.72 -29.78
CA PRO A 147 23.11 -41.57 -29.62
C PRO A 147 23.28 -42.11 -28.19
N ASN A 148 22.67 -41.46 -27.19
CA ASN A 148 22.62 -41.90 -25.79
C ASN A 148 21.86 -43.23 -25.58
N LEU A 149 21.13 -43.71 -26.58
CA LEU A 149 20.45 -45.01 -26.55
C LEU A 149 21.37 -46.19 -26.88
N LEU A 150 22.61 -45.95 -27.31
CA LEU A 150 23.55 -47.02 -27.68
C LEU A 150 24.67 -47.17 -26.64
N ASN A 151 24.99 -48.41 -26.31
CA ASN A 151 26.20 -48.81 -25.62
C ASN A 151 26.94 -49.85 -26.48
N GLY A 152 27.80 -49.35 -27.38
CA GLY A 152 28.36 -50.17 -28.45
C GLY A 152 27.26 -50.66 -29.39
N ALA A 153 27.19 -51.98 -29.62
CA ALA A 153 26.15 -52.60 -30.46
C ALA A 153 24.79 -52.76 -29.75
N ASN A 154 24.78 -52.67 -28.41
CA ASN A 154 23.61 -52.94 -27.58
C ASN A 154 22.84 -51.65 -27.27
N TRP A 155 21.57 -51.80 -26.89
CA TRP A 155 20.82 -50.70 -26.29
C TRP A 155 21.41 -50.33 -24.93
N SER A 156 21.43 -49.04 -24.61
CA SER A 156 21.81 -48.55 -23.29
C SER A 156 20.74 -48.92 -22.26
N VAL A 157 21.19 -49.17 -21.03
CA VAL A 157 20.33 -49.55 -19.91
C VAL A 157 20.53 -48.54 -18.78
N ARG A 158 19.45 -47.94 -18.32
CA ARG A 158 19.42 -47.06 -17.15
C ARG A 158 19.21 -47.88 -15.88
N ASN A 159 20.27 -48.16 -15.15
CA ASN A 159 20.15 -48.90 -13.88
C ASN A 159 19.59 -48.03 -12.73
N ASP A 160 19.68 -46.72 -12.89
CA ASP A 160 19.16 -45.68 -12.02
C ASP A 160 17.68 -45.35 -12.26
N VAL A 161 17.12 -45.77 -13.41
CA VAL A 161 15.71 -45.61 -13.75
C VAL A 161 15.08 -46.97 -13.96
N ARG A 162 14.11 -47.34 -13.12
CA ARG A 162 13.34 -48.57 -13.32
C ARG A 162 12.01 -48.24 -13.98
N TYR A 163 11.59 -49.10 -14.90
CA TYR A 163 10.30 -49.04 -15.55
C TYR A 163 9.41 -50.17 -15.05
N ARG A 164 8.14 -49.85 -14.78
CA ARG A 164 7.08 -50.79 -14.43
C ARG A 164 5.82 -50.53 -15.25
N GLY A 165 5.56 -51.40 -16.22
CA GLY A 165 4.31 -51.41 -16.99
C GLY A 165 3.18 -52.11 -16.22
N VAL A 166 2.00 -51.50 -16.23
CA VAL A 166 0.77 -52.04 -15.62
C VAL A 166 -0.43 -51.79 -16.54
N ILE A 167 -1.57 -52.46 -16.28
CA ILE A 167 -2.77 -52.48 -17.13
C ILE A 167 -2.51 -53.09 -18.51
N ALA A 168 -2.29 -52.30 -19.57
CA ALA A 168 -1.91 -52.82 -20.90
C ALA A 168 -0.41 -52.76 -21.15
N ALA A 169 0.32 -51.93 -20.41
CA ALA A 169 1.77 -51.86 -20.52
C ALA A 169 2.40 -53.06 -19.79
N THR A 170 3.50 -53.60 -20.34
CA THR A 170 4.18 -54.78 -19.77
C THR A 170 5.63 -54.47 -19.45
N GLY A 171 6.21 -55.20 -18.50
CA GLY A 171 7.64 -55.08 -18.11
C GLY A 171 7.85 -54.61 -16.67
N ASP A 172 8.98 -55.01 -16.09
CA ASP A 172 9.47 -54.59 -14.77
C ASP A 172 10.99 -54.77 -14.71
N ALA A 173 11.73 -53.76 -15.16
CA ALA A 173 13.17 -53.84 -15.33
C ALA A 173 13.79 -52.43 -15.38
N PRO A 174 15.13 -52.31 -15.23
CA PRO A 174 15.86 -51.11 -15.63
C PRO A 174 15.40 -50.61 -17.01
N LEU A 175 15.34 -49.28 -17.20
CA LEU A 175 14.81 -48.68 -18.41
C LEU A 175 15.74 -48.94 -19.60
N THR A 176 15.16 -49.48 -20.68
CA THR A 176 15.85 -49.78 -21.95
C THR A 176 14.82 -49.85 -23.08
N ALA A 177 15.27 -49.82 -24.33
CA ALA A 177 14.41 -50.12 -25.48
C ALA A 177 13.74 -51.51 -25.34
N GLY A 178 12.47 -51.62 -25.74
CA GLY A 178 11.67 -52.85 -25.68
C GLY A 178 10.63 -52.89 -24.55
N GLN A 179 10.29 -51.73 -23.97
CA GLN A 179 9.37 -51.60 -22.84
C GLN A 179 8.09 -50.81 -23.18
N GLY A 180 7.76 -50.72 -24.48
CA GLY A 180 6.52 -50.13 -24.97
C GLY A 180 5.30 -51.04 -24.74
N GLY A 181 4.41 -51.10 -25.75
CA GLY A 181 3.28 -52.04 -25.77
C GLY A 181 3.69 -53.51 -25.89
N GLY A 182 4.95 -53.79 -26.23
CA GLY A 182 5.56 -55.11 -26.19
C GLY A 182 7.09 -55.04 -26.35
N ALA A 183 7.74 -56.21 -26.35
CA ALA A 183 9.20 -56.32 -26.41
C ALA A 183 9.83 -55.73 -27.70
N THR A 184 9.03 -55.52 -28.75
CA THR A 184 9.48 -54.98 -30.04
C THR A 184 9.13 -53.50 -30.22
N THR A 185 8.48 -52.88 -29.23
CA THR A 185 8.05 -51.48 -29.34
C THR A 185 8.55 -50.61 -28.20
N ILE A 186 8.51 -49.31 -28.43
CA ILE A 186 8.70 -48.26 -27.42
C ILE A 186 7.48 -47.35 -27.39
N GLY A 187 7.29 -46.69 -26.25
CA GLY A 187 6.44 -45.51 -26.11
C GLY A 187 7.26 -44.30 -25.63
N PRO A 188 6.58 -43.26 -25.12
CA PRO A 188 7.25 -42.06 -24.62
C PRO A 188 8.06 -42.31 -23.34
N GLU A 189 7.93 -43.47 -22.69
CA GLU A 189 8.69 -43.79 -21.46
C GLU A 189 10.20 -43.78 -21.67
N LEU A 190 10.68 -44.15 -22.85
CA LEU A 190 12.12 -44.25 -23.10
C LEU A 190 12.76 -42.86 -23.12
N GLY A 191 12.21 -41.93 -23.91
CA GLY A 191 12.65 -40.53 -23.90
C GLY A 191 12.46 -39.87 -22.52
N PHE A 192 11.25 -39.99 -21.95
CA PHE A 192 10.91 -39.39 -20.66
C PHE A 192 11.86 -39.84 -19.55
N GLY A 193 12.09 -41.16 -19.45
CA GLY A 193 12.92 -41.73 -18.41
C GLY A 193 14.41 -41.44 -18.57
N HIS A 194 14.90 -41.28 -19.80
CA HIS A 194 16.26 -40.80 -20.00
C HIS A 194 16.46 -39.37 -19.47
N VAL A 195 15.49 -38.47 -19.69
CA VAL A 195 15.53 -37.11 -19.14
C VAL A 195 15.41 -37.13 -17.61
N MET A 196 14.45 -37.87 -17.05
CA MET A 196 14.24 -37.93 -15.60
C MET A 196 15.45 -38.49 -14.84
N GLY A 197 16.05 -39.57 -15.34
CA GLY A 197 17.23 -40.09 -14.69
C GLY A 197 18.45 -39.17 -14.85
N TYR A 198 18.51 -38.33 -15.89
CA TYR A 198 19.60 -37.34 -15.99
C TYR A 198 19.41 -36.21 -14.97
N HIS A 199 18.15 -35.79 -14.76
CA HIS A 199 17.83 -34.71 -13.84
C HIS A 199 17.98 -35.09 -12.36
N HIS A 200 17.73 -36.35 -11.99
CA HIS A 200 17.74 -36.81 -10.61
C HIS A 200 19.00 -37.58 -10.24
N ASP A 201 19.58 -37.23 -9.09
CA ASP A 201 20.60 -38.05 -8.42
C ASP A 201 19.96 -39.23 -7.64
N GLU A 202 18.69 -39.12 -7.27
CA GLU A 202 17.91 -40.18 -6.65
C GLU A 202 17.48 -41.26 -7.67
N PRO A 203 17.26 -42.53 -7.26
CA PRO A 203 16.68 -43.51 -8.16
C PRO A 203 15.28 -43.05 -8.62
N VAL A 204 14.96 -43.37 -9.88
CA VAL A 204 13.67 -43.06 -10.49
C VAL A 204 12.90 -44.35 -10.74
N LEU A 205 11.60 -44.34 -10.45
CA LEU A 205 10.65 -45.37 -10.86
C LEU A 205 9.56 -44.75 -11.76
N ILE A 206 9.43 -45.28 -12.97
CA ILE A 206 8.34 -44.95 -13.88
C ILE A 206 7.28 -46.04 -13.78
N ILE A 207 6.07 -45.66 -13.40
CA ILE A 207 4.90 -46.55 -13.42
C ILE A 207 4.03 -46.14 -14.60
N LYS A 208 3.98 -46.97 -15.64
CA LYS A 208 3.18 -46.72 -16.84
C LYS A 208 1.88 -47.48 -16.78
N SER A 209 0.79 -46.76 -16.53
CA SER A 209 -0.57 -47.30 -16.37
C SER A 209 -1.49 -46.77 -17.44
N SER A 210 -1.54 -47.45 -18.58
CA SER A 210 -2.24 -46.96 -19.78
C SER A 210 -3.05 -48.06 -20.44
N GLU A 211 -4.11 -47.70 -21.16
CA GLU A 211 -5.01 -48.64 -21.84
C GLU A 211 -5.42 -48.11 -23.22
N GLY A 212 -5.29 -48.93 -24.26
CA GLY A 212 -5.66 -48.55 -25.63
C GLY A 212 -7.16 -48.37 -25.85
N GLY A 213 -7.53 -47.45 -26.74
CA GLY A 213 -8.92 -47.32 -27.22
C GLY A 213 -9.91 -46.72 -26.22
N ARG A 214 -9.44 -45.88 -25.30
CA ARG A 214 -10.23 -45.29 -24.21
C ARG A 214 -10.41 -43.79 -24.40
N ALA A 215 -11.53 -43.24 -23.95
CA ALA A 215 -11.87 -41.83 -23.96
C ALA A 215 -11.79 -41.21 -22.55
N LEU A 216 -11.37 -39.96 -22.42
CA LEU A 216 -11.40 -39.22 -21.15
C LEU A 216 -12.83 -38.90 -20.72
N GLY A 217 -13.71 -38.59 -21.68
CA GLY A 217 -15.10 -38.27 -21.42
C GLY A 217 -15.98 -39.47 -21.02
N TRP A 218 -15.44 -40.70 -21.00
CA TRP A 218 -16.19 -41.90 -20.64
C TRP A 218 -15.35 -42.89 -19.84
N ASP A 219 -14.31 -43.49 -20.44
CA ASP A 219 -13.53 -44.56 -19.81
C ASP A 219 -12.67 -44.08 -18.65
N PHE A 220 -11.96 -42.96 -18.84
CA PHE A 220 -11.08 -42.31 -17.86
C PHE A 220 -11.78 -41.18 -17.10
N LEU A 221 -13.12 -41.12 -17.16
CA LEU A 221 -13.87 -40.05 -16.53
C LEU A 221 -13.55 -40.03 -15.01
N PRO A 222 -13.10 -38.89 -14.46
CA PRO A 222 -12.63 -38.86 -13.07
C PRO A 222 -13.80 -38.75 -12.07
N PRO A 223 -13.60 -39.17 -10.80
CA PRO A 223 -14.58 -39.00 -9.75
C PRO A 223 -15.06 -37.55 -9.62
N GLY A 224 -16.36 -37.33 -9.45
CA GLY A 224 -16.95 -35.98 -9.35
C GLY A 224 -17.35 -35.35 -10.70
N SER A 225 -17.07 -36.01 -11.83
CA SER A 225 -17.67 -35.64 -13.12
C SER A 225 -19.19 -35.88 -13.10
N VAL A 226 -19.96 -34.85 -13.44
CA VAL A 226 -21.42 -34.86 -13.40
C VAL A 226 -22.03 -35.20 -14.76
N GLN A 227 -23.27 -35.70 -14.73
CA GLN A 227 -24.09 -35.89 -15.93
C GLN A 227 -24.27 -34.56 -16.68
N TYR A 228 -24.41 -34.65 -18.00
CA TYR A 228 -24.73 -33.49 -18.82
C TYR A 228 -25.62 -33.84 -20.02
N THR A 229 -26.43 -32.90 -20.45
CA THR A 229 -27.30 -33.08 -21.62
C THR A 229 -26.66 -32.51 -22.89
N SER A 230 -26.73 -33.24 -23.99
CA SER A 230 -26.41 -32.74 -25.33
C SER A 230 -27.43 -33.26 -26.33
N GLY A 231 -28.14 -32.35 -27.00
CA GLY A 231 -29.30 -32.69 -27.82
C GLY A 231 -30.38 -33.40 -26.98
N THR A 232 -30.85 -34.55 -27.46
CA THR A 232 -31.88 -35.37 -26.80
C THR A 232 -31.32 -36.41 -25.82
N SER A 233 -30.00 -36.40 -25.59
CA SER A 233 -29.33 -37.40 -24.76
C SER A 233 -28.75 -36.80 -23.48
N THR A 234 -28.86 -37.54 -22.39
CA THR A 234 -28.11 -37.32 -21.15
C THR A 234 -26.90 -38.25 -21.16
N PHE A 235 -25.71 -37.68 -20.95
CA PHE A 235 -24.44 -38.38 -20.85
C PHE A 235 -24.12 -38.64 -19.38
N ALA A 236 -23.55 -39.80 -19.13
CA ALA A 236 -23.20 -40.30 -17.81
C ALA A 236 -22.22 -39.38 -17.06
N GLY A 237 -22.43 -39.24 -15.74
CA GLY A 237 -21.41 -38.82 -14.79
C GLY A 237 -20.59 -40.02 -14.34
N TYR A 238 -19.55 -39.77 -13.52
CA TYR A 238 -18.71 -40.84 -12.99
C TYR A 238 -19.53 -41.87 -12.18
N GLY A 239 -19.32 -43.14 -12.47
CA GLY A 239 -20.05 -44.27 -11.87
C GLY A 239 -21.40 -44.58 -12.52
N ASP A 240 -21.91 -43.72 -13.41
CA ASP A 240 -23.17 -43.97 -14.13
C ASP A 240 -22.98 -44.98 -15.28
N SER A 241 -24.08 -45.63 -15.67
CA SER A 241 -24.15 -46.52 -16.82
C SER A 241 -25.56 -46.50 -17.42
N PRO A 242 -25.72 -46.52 -18.75
CA PRO A 242 -24.69 -46.63 -19.80
C PRO A 242 -24.08 -45.26 -20.16
N ALA A 243 -23.23 -45.20 -21.20
CA ALA A 243 -22.55 -43.97 -21.65
C ALA A 243 -23.47 -42.76 -21.89
N SER A 244 -24.68 -43.02 -22.39
CA SER A 244 -25.73 -42.03 -22.53
C SER A 244 -27.09 -42.70 -22.66
N TRP A 245 -28.16 -41.96 -22.34
CA TRP A 245 -29.56 -42.39 -22.52
C TRP A 245 -30.42 -41.22 -22.98
N THR A 246 -31.63 -41.50 -23.47
CA THR A 246 -32.59 -40.46 -23.86
C THR A 246 -32.99 -39.64 -22.64
N THR A 247 -32.86 -38.32 -22.73
CA THR A 247 -33.18 -37.40 -21.63
C THR A 247 -34.62 -37.61 -21.15
N GLY A 248 -34.80 -37.75 -19.84
CA GLY A 248 -36.11 -38.00 -19.21
C GLY A 248 -36.50 -39.49 -19.11
N THR A 249 -35.67 -40.41 -19.59
CA THR A 249 -35.85 -41.86 -19.41
C THR A 249 -34.97 -42.42 -18.29
N THR A 250 -35.37 -43.54 -17.70
CA THR A 250 -34.52 -44.28 -16.74
C THR A 250 -33.46 -45.07 -17.50
N PRO A 251 -32.16 -44.87 -17.24
CA PRO A 251 -31.09 -45.62 -17.90
C PRO A 251 -31.12 -47.10 -17.51
N VAL A 252 -30.71 -47.96 -18.44
CA VAL A 252 -30.52 -49.40 -18.21
C VAL A 252 -29.01 -49.66 -18.10
N PRO A 253 -28.47 -49.91 -16.89
CA PRO A 253 -27.04 -50.11 -16.69
C PRO A 253 -26.50 -51.34 -17.42
N ASN A 254 -25.22 -51.28 -17.81
CA ASN A 254 -24.43 -52.43 -18.25
C ASN A 254 -23.21 -52.63 -17.32
N ALA A 255 -22.41 -53.67 -17.56
CA ALA A 255 -21.28 -54.03 -16.71
C ALA A 255 -20.15 -52.98 -16.69
N PHE A 256 -20.12 -52.08 -17.67
CA PHE A 256 -19.16 -50.98 -17.77
C PHE A 256 -19.82 -49.68 -17.31
N TYR A 257 -19.04 -48.77 -16.73
CA TYR A 257 -19.51 -47.49 -16.23
C TYR A 257 -18.52 -46.37 -16.55
N ALA A 258 -18.98 -45.13 -16.43
CA ALA A 258 -18.13 -43.96 -16.66
C ALA A 258 -17.03 -43.89 -15.60
N GLY A 259 -15.77 -43.97 -16.03
CA GLY A 259 -14.61 -44.01 -15.13
C GLY A 259 -14.10 -45.40 -14.80
N TYR A 260 -14.63 -46.47 -15.41
CA TYR A 260 -14.14 -47.83 -15.17
C TYR A 260 -12.63 -47.97 -15.43
N GLN A 261 -12.10 -47.32 -16.48
CA GLN A 261 -10.67 -47.38 -16.76
C GLN A 261 -9.84 -46.49 -15.83
N TYR A 262 -10.39 -45.37 -15.39
CA TYR A 262 -9.79 -44.55 -14.34
C TYR A 262 -9.55 -45.39 -13.08
N ASP A 263 -10.59 -46.11 -12.65
CA ASP A 263 -10.56 -46.97 -11.48
C ASP A 263 -9.52 -48.08 -11.62
N GLN A 264 -9.52 -48.76 -12.78
CA GLN A 264 -8.54 -49.78 -13.08
C GLN A 264 -7.11 -49.26 -13.04
N CYS A 265 -6.83 -48.10 -13.64
CA CYS A 265 -5.47 -47.58 -13.73
C CYS A 265 -4.94 -47.03 -12.39
N PHE A 266 -5.78 -46.37 -11.60
CA PHE A 266 -5.30 -45.51 -10.52
C PHE A 266 -5.78 -45.92 -9.13
N LEU A 267 -6.96 -46.51 -9.02
CA LEU A 267 -7.59 -46.72 -7.72
C LEU A 267 -7.30 -48.11 -7.19
N ARG A 268 -7.20 -48.22 -5.86
CA ARG A 268 -7.21 -49.52 -5.22
C ARG A 268 -8.62 -50.07 -5.36
N LYS A 269 -8.74 -51.38 -5.61
CA LYS A 269 -10.02 -52.07 -5.85
C LYS A 269 -11.17 -51.66 -4.91
N ALA A 270 -10.88 -51.51 -3.62
CA ALA A 270 -11.89 -51.18 -2.62
C ALA A 270 -12.53 -49.79 -2.80
N ASP A 271 -11.89 -48.93 -3.59
CA ASP A 271 -12.25 -47.53 -3.77
C ASP A 271 -12.92 -47.26 -5.14
N TRP A 272 -13.24 -48.31 -5.91
CA TRP A 272 -13.94 -48.21 -7.20
C TRP A 272 -15.43 -47.89 -7.04
N ALA A 273 -16.00 -47.12 -7.97
CA ALA A 273 -17.42 -46.76 -7.97
C ALA A 273 -18.12 -47.23 -9.25
N PRO A 274 -19.25 -47.97 -9.18
CA PRO A 274 -20.03 -48.27 -7.99
C PRO A 274 -19.42 -49.41 -7.15
N ALA A 275 -19.65 -49.34 -5.84
CA ALA A 275 -19.21 -50.36 -4.90
C ALA A 275 -19.74 -51.75 -5.32
N GLY A 276 -18.83 -52.73 -5.45
CA GLY A 276 -19.18 -54.08 -5.87
C GLY A 276 -19.09 -54.35 -7.38
N ALA A 277 -18.54 -53.44 -8.18
CA ALA A 277 -18.25 -53.67 -9.58
C ALA A 277 -17.39 -54.93 -9.83
N ALA A 278 -17.63 -55.61 -10.97
CA ALA A 278 -16.93 -56.84 -11.33
C ALA A 278 -15.42 -56.62 -11.47
N ASN A 279 -14.66 -57.52 -10.83
CA ASN A 279 -13.23 -57.36 -10.58
C ASN A 279 -12.36 -58.31 -11.41
N PRO A 280 -11.77 -57.86 -12.53
CA PRO A 280 -10.59 -58.52 -13.06
C PRO A 280 -9.42 -58.29 -12.10
N ALA A 281 -8.59 -59.32 -11.87
CA ALA A 281 -7.34 -59.14 -11.14
C ALA A 281 -6.41 -58.25 -11.99
N VAL A 282 -6.27 -56.97 -11.60
CA VAL A 282 -5.41 -56.01 -12.30
C VAL A 282 -4.22 -55.63 -11.43
N THR A 283 -3.04 -55.55 -12.06
CA THR A 283 -1.92 -54.80 -11.49
C THR A 283 -2.03 -53.39 -12.05
N ASN A 284 -2.01 -52.40 -11.16
CA ASN A 284 -2.15 -50.97 -11.45
C ASN A 284 -1.24 -50.13 -10.53
N VAL A 285 -1.34 -48.80 -10.59
CA VAL A 285 -0.46 -47.90 -9.83
C VAL A 285 -0.52 -48.17 -8.31
N THR A 286 -1.71 -48.26 -7.73
CA THR A 286 -1.85 -48.52 -6.29
C THR A 286 -1.37 -49.90 -5.90
N SER A 287 -1.56 -50.92 -6.74
CA SER A 287 -1.03 -52.25 -6.45
C SER A 287 0.50 -52.28 -6.39
N VAL A 288 1.19 -51.44 -7.16
CA VAL A 288 2.66 -51.31 -7.14
C VAL A 288 3.12 -50.61 -5.87
N LEU A 289 2.50 -49.47 -5.54
CA LEU A 289 2.89 -48.66 -4.39
C LEU A 289 2.45 -49.26 -3.05
N ASP A 290 1.30 -49.92 -2.96
CA ASP A 290 0.84 -50.62 -1.75
C ASP A 290 1.72 -51.81 -1.40
N ASN A 291 2.33 -52.43 -2.41
CA ASN A 291 3.26 -53.55 -2.23
C ASN A 291 4.74 -53.11 -2.23
N TRP A 292 5.01 -51.81 -2.02
CA TRP A 292 6.37 -51.24 -2.07
C TRP A 292 7.40 -52.04 -1.28
N GLN A 293 7.09 -52.39 -0.02
CA GLN A 293 8.01 -53.14 0.82
C GLN A 293 8.28 -54.56 0.31
N ARG A 294 7.29 -55.20 -0.34
CA ARG A 294 7.45 -56.55 -0.90
C ARG A 294 8.25 -56.54 -2.19
N ASP A 295 7.96 -55.59 -3.07
CA ASP A 295 8.43 -55.62 -4.45
C ASP A 295 9.70 -54.81 -4.67
N TYR A 296 9.93 -53.77 -3.86
CA TYR A 296 10.97 -52.77 -4.11
C TYR A 296 11.89 -52.47 -2.92
N ALA A 297 11.37 -52.37 -1.69
CA ALA A 297 12.16 -51.92 -0.52
C ALA A 297 12.47 -53.00 0.53
N GLY A 298 12.07 -54.24 0.29
CA GLY A 298 12.39 -55.38 1.16
C GLY A 298 13.84 -55.85 1.03
N PRO A 299 14.29 -56.74 1.92
CA PRO A 299 15.64 -57.31 1.85
C PRO A 299 15.92 -57.93 0.47
N GLY A 300 17.03 -57.54 -0.17
CA GLY A 300 17.44 -58.00 -1.49
C GLY A 300 16.62 -57.45 -2.66
N LYS A 301 15.82 -56.39 -2.44
CA LYS A 301 15.04 -55.71 -3.49
C LYS A 301 15.79 -54.47 -4.02
N PRO A 302 15.43 -53.97 -5.22
CA PRO A 302 16.19 -52.92 -5.90
C PRO A 302 16.37 -51.60 -5.11
N TYR A 303 15.46 -51.30 -4.18
CA TYR A 303 15.45 -50.09 -3.36
C TYR A 303 15.40 -50.44 -1.87
N GLU A 304 16.11 -51.50 -1.46
CA GLU A 304 16.14 -51.99 -0.08
C GLU A 304 16.28 -50.85 0.95
N GLY A 305 15.31 -50.76 1.88
CA GLY A 305 15.28 -49.75 2.93
C GLY A 305 14.83 -48.34 2.52
N MET A 306 14.57 -48.09 1.23
CA MET A 306 14.18 -46.76 0.73
C MET A 306 12.65 -46.55 0.77
N SER A 307 12.22 -45.30 0.99
CA SER A 307 10.83 -44.87 0.74
C SER A 307 10.67 -44.36 -0.71
N PHE A 308 9.47 -43.92 -1.07
CA PHE A 308 9.16 -43.29 -2.35
C PHE A 308 8.49 -41.92 -2.17
N GLU A 309 8.57 -41.09 -3.20
CA GLU A 309 7.83 -39.84 -3.39
C GLU A 309 7.24 -39.83 -4.81
N ILE A 310 5.93 -39.61 -4.93
CA ILE A 310 5.27 -39.36 -6.22
C ILE A 310 5.64 -37.94 -6.66
N ALA A 311 6.60 -37.86 -7.59
CA ALA A 311 7.26 -36.64 -8.01
C ALA A 311 6.51 -35.91 -9.13
N GLY A 312 5.69 -36.62 -9.93
CA GLY A 312 4.91 -36.01 -11.00
C GLY A 312 4.12 -37.01 -11.86
N PHE A 313 3.36 -36.46 -12.80
CA PHE A 313 2.46 -37.18 -13.70
C PHE A 313 2.71 -36.80 -15.15
N ALA A 314 2.59 -37.77 -16.05
CA ALA A 314 2.61 -37.52 -17.50
C ALA A 314 1.38 -38.13 -18.18
N TRP A 315 0.75 -37.36 -19.06
CA TRP A 315 -0.48 -37.74 -19.74
C TRP A 315 -0.36 -37.64 -21.27
N PHE A 316 -0.63 -38.73 -21.99
CA PHE A 316 -0.68 -38.73 -23.45
C PHE A 316 -1.94 -39.41 -23.99
N HIS A 317 -2.94 -38.60 -24.31
CA HIS A 317 -4.29 -39.04 -24.64
C HIS A 317 -5.01 -38.06 -25.58
N GLY A 318 -6.17 -38.46 -26.09
CA GLY A 318 -7.14 -37.53 -26.70
C GLY A 318 -7.67 -38.00 -28.06
N TRP A 319 -7.14 -39.08 -28.62
CA TRP A 319 -7.54 -39.53 -29.96
C TRP A 319 -9.00 -39.98 -30.00
N ASN A 320 -9.44 -40.76 -29.01
CA ASN A 320 -10.79 -41.32 -28.96
C ASN A 320 -11.86 -40.27 -28.60
N ASP A 321 -11.52 -39.27 -27.78
CA ASP A 321 -12.36 -38.09 -27.56
C ASP A 321 -12.45 -37.22 -28.83
N GLY A 322 -11.38 -37.20 -29.64
CA GLY A 322 -11.31 -36.45 -30.89
C GLY A 322 -12.06 -37.09 -32.07
N LEU A 323 -12.60 -38.31 -31.95
CA LEU A 323 -13.40 -38.93 -33.01
C LEU A 323 -14.69 -38.15 -33.28
N SER A 324 -15.13 -38.05 -34.53
CA SER A 324 -16.38 -37.34 -34.88
C SER A 324 -17.61 -37.91 -34.17
N SER A 325 -17.64 -39.23 -33.93
CA SER A 325 -18.69 -39.91 -33.16
C SER A 325 -18.70 -39.53 -31.67
N SER A 326 -17.62 -38.92 -31.18
CA SER A 326 -17.39 -38.54 -29.78
C SER A 326 -17.61 -37.04 -29.54
N ALA A 327 -18.28 -36.32 -30.44
CA ALA A 327 -18.44 -34.87 -30.35
C ALA A 327 -18.94 -34.34 -28.98
N PRO A 328 -19.91 -35.01 -28.30
CA PRO A 328 -20.31 -34.62 -26.96
C PRO A 328 -19.20 -34.76 -25.91
N LEU A 329 -18.28 -35.72 -26.08
CA LEU A 329 -17.13 -35.94 -25.19
C LEU A 329 -16.05 -34.89 -25.43
N ALA A 330 -15.73 -34.59 -26.70
CA ALA A 330 -14.77 -33.56 -27.08
C ALA A 330 -15.09 -32.19 -26.46
N ASN A 331 -16.37 -31.81 -26.47
CA ASN A 331 -16.86 -30.56 -25.88
C ASN A 331 -16.73 -30.49 -24.35
N ARG A 332 -16.51 -31.62 -23.68
CA ARG A 332 -16.31 -31.73 -22.23
C ARG A 332 -14.88 -32.07 -21.83
N TYR A 333 -13.98 -32.24 -22.80
CA TYR A 333 -12.62 -32.68 -22.55
C TYR A 333 -11.89 -31.73 -21.60
N GLU A 334 -12.07 -30.42 -21.76
CA GLU A 334 -11.40 -29.42 -20.93
C GLU A 334 -11.78 -29.54 -19.45
N GLN A 335 -13.08 -29.60 -19.16
CA GLN A 335 -13.56 -29.72 -17.78
C GLN A 335 -13.14 -31.06 -17.17
N ASN A 336 -13.25 -32.14 -17.96
CA ASN A 336 -12.85 -33.48 -17.50
C ASN A 336 -11.34 -33.57 -17.26
N MET A 337 -10.51 -32.92 -18.07
CA MET A 337 -9.05 -32.90 -17.89
C MET A 337 -8.66 -32.14 -16.62
N ALA A 338 -9.27 -30.96 -16.39
CA ALA A 338 -9.04 -30.21 -15.16
C ALA A 338 -9.47 -31.01 -13.92
N GLN A 339 -10.63 -31.68 -13.96
CA GLN A 339 -11.06 -32.57 -12.87
C GLN A 339 -10.12 -33.78 -12.70
N PHE A 340 -9.65 -34.37 -13.80
CA PHE A 340 -8.75 -35.52 -13.77
C PHE A 340 -7.45 -35.20 -13.03
N ILE A 341 -6.83 -34.05 -13.33
CA ILE A 341 -5.60 -33.60 -12.65
C ILE A 341 -5.84 -33.43 -11.15
N ARG A 342 -6.93 -32.74 -10.77
CA ARG A 342 -7.27 -32.46 -9.37
C ARG A 342 -7.52 -33.75 -8.59
N GLN A 343 -8.34 -34.63 -9.14
CA GLN A 343 -8.78 -35.85 -8.47
C GLN A 343 -7.66 -36.87 -8.35
N LEU A 344 -6.76 -36.96 -9.34
CA LEU A 344 -5.62 -37.84 -9.26
C LEU A 344 -4.64 -37.40 -8.16
N ARG A 345 -4.34 -36.10 -8.08
CA ARG A 345 -3.51 -35.51 -7.01
C ARG A 345 -4.14 -35.71 -5.64
N ALA A 346 -5.43 -35.38 -5.50
CA ALA A 346 -6.15 -35.51 -4.23
C ALA A 346 -6.24 -36.97 -3.75
N TYR A 347 -6.50 -37.91 -4.65
CA TYR A 347 -6.57 -39.33 -4.31
C TYR A 347 -5.23 -39.86 -3.80
N TYR A 348 -4.13 -39.56 -4.47
CA TYR A 348 -2.83 -40.06 -4.05
C TYR A 348 -2.31 -39.39 -2.77
N GLU A 349 -2.57 -38.10 -2.56
CA GLU A 349 -2.22 -37.44 -1.29
C GLU A 349 -3.02 -38.04 -0.13
N SER A 350 -4.31 -38.30 -0.33
CA SER A 350 -5.13 -39.00 0.67
C SER A 350 -4.65 -40.42 0.96
N ARG A 351 -4.24 -41.18 -0.08
CA ARG A 351 -3.82 -42.58 0.06
C ARG A 351 -2.39 -42.73 0.60
N TYR A 352 -1.51 -41.78 0.30
CA TYR A 352 -0.10 -41.76 0.70
C TYR A 352 0.29 -40.37 1.26
N PRO A 353 -0.23 -39.98 2.44
CA PRO A 353 0.00 -38.63 2.97
C PRO A 353 1.48 -38.29 3.12
N GLY A 354 1.86 -37.10 2.64
CA GLY A 354 3.25 -36.62 2.64
C GLY A 354 4.20 -37.35 1.69
N LYS A 355 3.68 -38.23 0.82
CA LYS A 355 4.48 -38.91 -0.23
C LYS A 355 4.17 -38.39 -1.62
N VAL A 356 3.27 -37.43 -1.80
CA VAL A 356 3.08 -36.75 -3.09
C VAL A 356 3.76 -35.40 -3.01
N LYS A 357 4.58 -35.07 -4.00
CA LYS A 357 5.13 -33.72 -4.11
C LYS A 357 3.96 -32.74 -4.15
N LEU A 358 3.98 -31.69 -3.33
CA LEU A 358 2.90 -30.73 -3.36
C LEU A 358 2.80 -30.09 -4.75
N LYS A 359 1.55 -29.83 -5.18
CA LYS A 359 1.13 -29.56 -6.57
C LYS A 359 1.99 -30.33 -7.57
N ALA A 360 2.16 -31.64 -7.31
CA ALA A 360 3.01 -32.53 -8.11
C ALA A 360 2.88 -32.21 -9.61
N PRO A 361 3.99 -31.81 -10.26
CA PRO A 361 4.02 -31.47 -11.67
C PRO A 361 3.22 -32.42 -12.56
N PHE A 362 2.47 -31.84 -13.49
CA PHE A 362 1.63 -32.59 -14.41
C PHE A 362 1.92 -32.15 -15.84
N VAL A 363 2.52 -33.04 -16.64
CA VAL A 363 2.82 -32.78 -18.05
C VAL A 363 1.83 -33.49 -18.96
N ILE A 364 1.42 -32.81 -20.02
CA ILE A 364 0.43 -33.29 -21.00
C ILE A 364 1.07 -33.24 -22.38
N ALA A 365 1.00 -34.31 -23.16
CA ALA A 365 1.29 -34.22 -24.60
C ALA A 365 -0.03 -33.98 -25.34
N THR A 366 -0.05 -33.00 -26.25
CA THR A 366 -1.20 -32.81 -27.14
C THR A 366 -1.44 -34.07 -27.98
N ALA A 367 -2.68 -34.34 -28.36
CA ALA A 367 -2.94 -35.34 -29.38
C ALA A 367 -2.49 -34.77 -30.73
N ALA A 368 -1.43 -35.34 -31.31
CA ALA A 368 -0.73 -34.72 -32.44
C ALA A 368 -1.52 -34.69 -33.77
N PHE A 369 -2.63 -35.43 -33.91
CA PHE A 369 -3.59 -35.34 -35.04
C PHE A 369 -3.02 -34.98 -36.44
N GLU A 370 -2.18 -35.84 -37.02
CA GLU A 370 -1.53 -35.62 -38.34
C GLU A 370 -0.63 -34.37 -38.40
N GLY A 371 -0.07 -33.97 -37.25
CA GLY A 371 0.88 -32.86 -37.12
C GLY A 371 0.22 -31.50 -37.31
N TRP A 372 0.90 -30.63 -38.07
CA TRP A 372 0.47 -29.25 -38.34
C TRP A 372 -0.51 -29.12 -39.52
N ASN A 373 -1.18 -30.21 -39.92
CA ASN A 373 -2.13 -30.19 -41.02
C ASN A 373 -3.45 -29.47 -40.62
N GLU A 374 -3.50 -28.16 -40.85
CA GLU A 374 -4.66 -27.34 -40.53
C GLU A 374 -5.91 -27.71 -41.34
N ALA A 375 -5.75 -28.17 -42.58
CA ALA A 375 -6.87 -28.65 -43.40
C ALA A 375 -7.52 -29.88 -42.76
N TYR A 376 -6.70 -30.79 -42.20
CA TYR A 376 -7.18 -31.94 -41.45
C TYR A 376 -7.95 -31.53 -40.19
N LEU A 377 -7.40 -30.64 -39.37
CA LEU A 377 -8.08 -30.19 -38.15
C LEU A 377 -9.38 -29.43 -38.44
N ASN A 378 -9.47 -28.73 -39.58
CA ASN A 378 -10.70 -28.07 -40.02
C ASN A 378 -11.77 -29.08 -40.47
N GLN A 379 -11.35 -30.20 -41.06
CA GLN A 379 -12.25 -31.31 -41.40
C GLN A 379 -12.80 -32.02 -40.15
N TYR A 380 -12.05 -32.01 -39.04
CA TYR A 380 -12.37 -32.73 -37.81
C TYR A 380 -12.43 -31.80 -36.58
N PRO A 381 -13.51 -31.02 -36.40
CA PRO A 381 -13.62 -30.02 -35.34
C PRO A 381 -13.53 -30.59 -33.91
N THR A 382 -13.90 -31.87 -33.73
CA THR A 382 -13.75 -32.58 -32.44
C THR A 382 -12.28 -32.73 -32.04
N ARG A 383 -11.38 -32.96 -33.00
CA ARG A 383 -9.93 -33.04 -32.76
C ARG A 383 -9.37 -31.68 -32.35
N ARG A 384 -9.81 -30.61 -33.03
CA ARG A 384 -9.49 -29.22 -32.64
C ARG A 384 -9.93 -28.92 -31.22
N ALA A 385 -11.15 -29.32 -30.84
CA ALA A 385 -11.67 -29.08 -29.50
C ALA A 385 -10.81 -29.75 -28.42
N VAL A 386 -10.41 -31.01 -28.62
CA VAL A 386 -9.51 -31.73 -27.69
C VAL A 386 -8.15 -31.06 -27.60
N LEU A 387 -7.55 -30.69 -28.73
CA LEU A 387 -6.26 -29.99 -28.78
C LEU A 387 -6.30 -28.66 -28.01
N ASN A 388 -7.33 -27.85 -28.26
CA ASN A 388 -7.51 -26.58 -27.56
C ASN A 388 -7.73 -26.80 -26.05
N ALA A 389 -8.48 -27.83 -25.68
CA ALA A 389 -8.70 -28.19 -24.28
C ALA A 389 -7.41 -28.63 -23.56
N GLN A 390 -6.51 -29.33 -24.25
CA GLN A 390 -5.19 -29.69 -23.70
C GLN A 390 -4.33 -28.44 -23.45
N HIS A 391 -4.32 -27.50 -24.39
CA HIS A 391 -3.61 -26.22 -24.22
C HIS A 391 -4.20 -25.34 -23.12
N ALA A 392 -5.53 -25.35 -22.97
CA ALA A 392 -6.22 -24.57 -21.96
C ALA A 392 -5.79 -24.92 -20.52
N MET A 393 -5.20 -26.10 -20.28
CA MET A 393 -4.67 -26.45 -18.95
C MET A 393 -3.51 -25.57 -18.50
N MET A 394 -2.87 -24.84 -19.42
CA MET A 394 -1.83 -23.84 -19.13
C MET A 394 -2.38 -22.41 -18.97
N ASP A 395 -3.68 -22.19 -19.16
CA ASP A 395 -4.29 -20.87 -18.95
C ASP A 395 -4.39 -20.57 -17.45
N ALA A 396 -3.43 -19.80 -16.92
CA ALA A 396 -3.35 -19.45 -15.51
C ALA A 396 -4.50 -18.54 -15.02
N VAL A 397 -5.20 -17.86 -15.93
CA VAL A 397 -6.37 -17.04 -15.57
C VAL A 397 -7.57 -17.96 -15.36
N LYS A 398 -7.73 -18.96 -16.24
CA LYS A 398 -8.83 -19.92 -16.17
C LYS A 398 -8.61 -21.00 -15.11
N TYR A 399 -7.37 -21.42 -14.90
CA TYR A 399 -6.95 -22.46 -13.96
C TYR A 399 -5.78 -21.97 -13.09
N PRO A 400 -6.02 -21.07 -12.12
CA PRO A 400 -4.97 -20.52 -11.28
C PRO A 400 -4.28 -21.57 -10.40
N ASP A 401 -4.98 -22.67 -10.07
CA ASP A 401 -4.41 -23.80 -9.34
C ASP A 401 -3.39 -24.62 -10.14
N PHE A 402 -3.38 -24.46 -11.47
CA PHE A 402 -2.45 -25.14 -12.39
C PHE A 402 -1.22 -24.30 -12.73
N ALA A 403 -1.26 -23.01 -12.42
CA ALA A 403 -0.15 -22.09 -12.68
C ALA A 403 1.15 -22.61 -12.05
N GLY A 404 2.18 -22.73 -12.89
CA GLY A 404 3.52 -23.19 -12.50
C GLY A 404 3.63 -24.69 -12.16
N ASN A 405 2.58 -25.49 -12.32
CA ASN A 405 2.62 -26.93 -12.00
C ASN A 405 1.89 -27.84 -13.01
N VAL A 406 1.29 -27.30 -14.07
CA VAL A 406 0.79 -28.05 -15.21
C VAL A 406 1.38 -27.47 -16.49
N LYS A 407 1.84 -28.34 -17.39
CA LYS A 407 2.40 -27.92 -18.68
C LYS A 407 1.94 -28.85 -19.79
N THR A 408 1.55 -28.28 -20.93
CA THR A 408 1.19 -29.01 -22.14
C THR A 408 2.29 -28.84 -23.16
N MET A 409 2.86 -29.97 -23.61
CA MET A 409 3.85 -30.10 -24.67
C MET A 409 3.15 -30.31 -26.01
N GLU A 410 3.60 -29.60 -27.04
CA GLU A 410 3.02 -29.62 -28.38
C GLU A 410 3.58 -30.78 -29.22
N ALA A 411 2.92 -31.93 -29.13
CA ALA A 411 3.32 -33.13 -29.86
C ALA A 411 3.14 -33.05 -31.38
N ARG A 412 2.44 -32.03 -31.92
CA ARG A 412 2.26 -31.88 -33.37
C ARG A 412 3.58 -31.69 -34.13
N GLY A 413 4.58 -31.05 -33.52
CA GLY A 413 5.93 -30.91 -34.10
C GLY A 413 6.69 -32.23 -34.22
N TYR A 414 6.34 -33.22 -33.41
CA TYR A 414 7.03 -34.51 -33.35
C TYR A 414 6.38 -35.58 -34.21
N TRP A 415 5.25 -35.28 -34.86
CA TRP A 415 4.57 -36.22 -35.73
C TRP A 415 5.41 -36.52 -36.98
N ARG A 416 5.47 -37.80 -37.37
CA ARG A 416 6.18 -38.26 -38.57
C ARG A 416 5.19 -38.89 -39.54
N ASP A 417 5.29 -38.49 -40.80
CA ASP A 417 4.40 -38.98 -41.84
C ASP A 417 4.71 -40.44 -42.22
N LYS A 418 3.83 -41.01 -43.04
CA LYS A 418 3.90 -42.40 -43.47
C LYS A 418 5.17 -42.76 -44.25
N ALA A 419 5.71 -41.85 -45.07
CA ALA A 419 6.86 -42.08 -45.93
C ALA A 419 8.15 -42.30 -45.12
N ILE A 420 8.24 -41.70 -43.94
CA ILE A 420 9.39 -41.79 -43.04
C ILE A 420 9.13 -42.63 -41.78
N SER A 421 8.12 -43.51 -41.83
CA SER A 421 7.68 -44.33 -40.69
C SER A 421 7.53 -45.81 -41.04
N PRO A 422 7.67 -46.73 -40.07
CA PRO A 422 7.54 -48.16 -40.30
C PRO A 422 6.07 -48.56 -40.32
N ILE A 423 5.45 -48.67 -41.50
CA ILE A 423 4.07 -49.14 -41.62
C ILE A 423 4.04 -50.62 -42.03
N PRO A 424 3.74 -51.56 -41.10
CA PRO A 424 3.74 -52.99 -41.41
C PRO A 424 2.49 -53.47 -42.17
N SER A 425 1.40 -52.69 -42.21
CA SER A 425 0.27 -52.74 -43.18
C SER A 425 -0.91 -51.87 -42.69
N GLY A 426 -1.69 -51.28 -43.61
CA GLY A 426 -2.88 -50.46 -43.29
C GLY A 426 -2.61 -48.99 -42.92
N ASN A 427 -3.66 -48.22 -42.62
CA ASN A 427 -3.54 -46.85 -42.11
C ASN A 427 -3.34 -46.88 -40.59
N GLN A 428 -2.20 -46.39 -40.10
CA GLN A 428 -1.81 -46.39 -38.68
C GLN A 428 -1.57 -44.97 -38.15
N GLY A 429 -2.16 -43.93 -38.77
CA GLY A 429 -1.97 -42.53 -38.35
C GLY A 429 -2.36 -42.25 -36.89
N TYR A 430 -3.29 -43.01 -36.32
CA TYR A 430 -3.69 -42.92 -34.91
C TYR A 430 -2.66 -43.47 -33.91
N HIS A 431 -1.70 -44.26 -34.39
CA HIS A 431 -0.49 -44.69 -33.69
C HIS A 431 0.76 -44.01 -34.24
N TYR A 432 0.59 -42.83 -34.84
CA TYR A 432 1.68 -42.04 -35.41
C TYR A 432 2.55 -42.85 -36.38
N ASN A 433 1.88 -43.65 -37.22
CA ASN A 433 2.50 -44.52 -38.22
C ASN A 433 3.54 -45.49 -37.63
N ARG A 434 3.45 -45.75 -36.32
CA ARG A 434 4.43 -46.54 -35.55
C ARG A 434 5.86 -45.98 -35.58
N SER A 435 6.02 -44.69 -35.82
CA SER A 435 7.32 -44.01 -35.80
C SER A 435 7.92 -44.00 -34.40
N ALA A 436 9.03 -44.72 -34.22
CA ALA A 436 9.78 -44.68 -32.97
C ALA A 436 10.34 -43.27 -32.71
N GLU A 437 10.66 -42.50 -33.75
CA GLU A 437 11.14 -41.12 -33.63
C GLU A 437 10.08 -40.23 -32.98
N THR A 438 8.81 -40.32 -33.40
CA THR A 438 7.72 -39.56 -32.76
C THR A 438 7.60 -39.88 -31.27
N PHE A 439 7.65 -41.16 -30.89
CA PHE A 439 7.55 -41.54 -29.48
C PHE A 439 8.75 -41.07 -28.65
N MET A 440 9.97 -41.15 -29.21
CA MET A 440 11.17 -40.64 -28.55
C MET A 440 11.08 -39.13 -28.31
N LEU A 441 10.71 -38.36 -29.33
CA LEU A 441 10.59 -36.90 -29.23
C LEU A 441 9.48 -36.48 -28.27
N VAL A 442 8.30 -37.12 -28.32
CA VAL A 442 7.22 -36.85 -27.36
C VAL A 442 7.65 -37.19 -25.93
N GLY A 443 8.36 -38.31 -25.75
CA GLY A 443 8.91 -38.70 -24.45
C GLY A 443 9.91 -37.69 -23.89
N ASP A 444 10.87 -37.29 -24.73
CA ASP A 444 11.87 -36.27 -24.39
C ASP A 444 11.21 -34.92 -24.04
N ALA A 445 10.26 -34.46 -24.85
CA ALA A 445 9.49 -33.24 -24.58
C ALA A 445 8.71 -33.31 -23.27
N LEU A 446 7.99 -34.41 -23.00
CA LEU A 446 7.33 -34.63 -21.70
C LEU A 446 8.34 -34.59 -20.54
N GLY A 447 9.53 -35.16 -20.73
CA GLY A 447 10.60 -35.15 -19.74
C GLY A 447 11.09 -33.73 -19.46
N ARG A 448 11.36 -32.94 -20.49
CA ARG A 448 11.82 -31.55 -20.35
C ARG A 448 10.76 -30.65 -19.75
N GLY A 449 9.50 -30.79 -20.16
CA GLY A 449 8.38 -30.10 -19.53
C GLY A 449 8.24 -30.46 -18.06
N MET A 450 8.55 -31.70 -17.68
CA MET A 450 8.54 -32.14 -16.29
C MET A 450 9.67 -31.49 -15.50
N VAL A 451 10.88 -31.44 -16.06
CA VAL A 451 12.01 -30.70 -15.48
C VAL A 451 11.67 -29.23 -15.27
N ASP A 452 11.06 -28.56 -16.26
CA ASP A 452 10.66 -27.16 -16.12
C ASP A 452 9.75 -26.95 -14.91
N LEU A 453 8.78 -27.83 -14.70
CA LEU A 453 7.87 -27.76 -13.58
C LEU A 453 8.51 -28.19 -12.25
N LEU A 454 9.48 -29.10 -12.27
CA LEU A 454 10.24 -29.52 -11.09
C LEU A 454 11.21 -28.44 -10.61
N ASN A 455 11.75 -27.66 -11.56
CA ASN A 455 12.63 -26.51 -11.33
C ASN A 455 11.86 -25.22 -11.06
N ALA A 456 10.59 -25.14 -11.46
CA ALA A 456 9.70 -24.07 -11.03
C ALA A 456 9.54 -24.14 -9.50
N ALA A 457 9.79 -23.03 -8.80
CA ALA A 457 9.82 -22.97 -7.34
C ALA A 457 8.64 -23.73 -6.69
N THR A 458 8.97 -24.63 -5.76
CA THR A 458 8.08 -25.70 -5.30
C THR A 458 6.82 -25.22 -4.58
N PRO A 459 5.73 -26.00 -4.63
CA PRO A 459 4.55 -25.74 -3.84
C PRO A 459 4.78 -26.01 -2.34
N ASP A 460 4.14 -25.16 -1.54
CA ASP A 460 4.31 -24.99 -0.09
C ASP A 460 3.79 -26.13 0.81
N THR A 461 4.69 -26.99 1.31
CA THR A 461 4.34 -28.16 2.17
C THR A 461 4.46 -27.89 3.66
N LEU A 462 4.92 -26.69 4.02
CA LEU A 462 5.13 -26.37 5.42
C LEU A 462 3.78 -25.96 6.00
N PRO A 463 3.33 -26.57 7.10
CA PRO A 463 2.19 -26.03 7.83
C PRO A 463 2.47 -24.63 8.33
N PRO A 464 1.42 -23.80 8.52
CA PRO A 464 1.55 -22.52 9.16
C PRO A 464 2.31 -22.65 10.48
N ALA A 465 3.38 -21.90 10.64
CA ALA A 465 4.15 -21.78 11.87
C ALA A 465 3.87 -20.43 12.52
N ILE A 466 3.66 -20.43 13.84
CA ILE A 466 3.47 -19.19 14.60
C ILE A 466 4.78 -18.39 14.58
N THR A 467 4.71 -17.14 14.15
CA THR A 467 5.82 -16.17 14.17
C THR A 467 5.58 -15.05 15.19
N GLY A 468 4.34 -14.89 15.66
CA GLY A 468 3.99 -13.89 16.66
C GLY A 468 2.72 -14.21 17.41
N LEU A 469 2.66 -13.79 18.67
CA LEU A 469 1.51 -13.91 19.56
C LEU A 469 1.23 -12.53 20.18
N ASN A 470 -0.04 -12.15 20.22
CA ASN A 470 -0.50 -10.99 20.97
C ASN A 470 -1.78 -11.37 21.72
N PRO A 471 -1.79 -11.40 23.06
CA PRO A 471 -0.68 -11.10 23.95
C PRO A 471 0.51 -12.04 23.77
N LEU A 472 1.72 -11.57 24.07
CA LEU A 472 2.91 -12.43 24.08
C LEU A 472 2.73 -13.55 25.11
N ASP A 473 3.40 -14.68 24.89
CA ASP A 473 3.45 -15.75 25.88
C ASP A 473 4.09 -15.25 27.19
N ASN A 474 3.51 -15.67 28.32
CA ASN A 474 3.75 -15.20 29.68
C ASN A 474 3.57 -13.68 29.90
N ALA A 475 2.90 -12.97 28.98
CA ALA A 475 2.62 -11.55 29.18
C ALA A 475 1.78 -11.32 30.44
N THR A 476 2.11 -10.27 31.19
CA THR A 476 1.35 -9.82 32.36
C THR A 476 0.72 -8.46 32.09
N GLY A 477 -0.40 -8.16 32.73
CA GLY A 477 -1.04 -6.85 32.59
C GLY A 477 -1.80 -6.68 31.27
N VAL A 478 -2.24 -7.77 30.66
CA VAL A 478 -3.02 -7.76 29.42
C VAL A 478 -4.43 -7.22 29.68
N ALA A 479 -4.91 -6.24 28.91
CA ALA A 479 -6.28 -5.75 29.10
C ALA A 479 -7.31 -6.88 28.87
N ALA A 480 -8.33 -6.95 29.72
CA ALA A 480 -9.36 -7.99 29.68
C ALA A 480 -10.13 -8.09 28.34
N GLY A 481 -10.21 -6.99 27.58
CA GLY A 481 -10.83 -6.93 26.25
C GLY A 481 -9.83 -6.99 25.09
N THR A 482 -8.55 -7.32 25.34
CA THR A 482 -7.56 -7.47 24.27
C THR A 482 -7.95 -8.65 23.37
N ASN A 483 -8.10 -8.38 22.08
CA ASN A 483 -8.21 -9.44 21.08
C ASN A 483 -6.95 -10.32 21.10
N LEU A 484 -7.14 -11.62 20.98
CA LEU A 484 -6.04 -12.58 20.92
C LEU A 484 -5.68 -12.78 19.45
N VAL A 485 -4.46 -12.42 19.06
CA VAL A 485 -3.98 -12.44 17.69
C VAL A 485 -2.79 -13.37 17.58
N LEU A 486 -2.84 -14.27 16.59
CA LEU A 486 -1.68 -15.06 16.16
C LEU A 486 -1.24 -14.57 14.79
N THR A 487 0.07 -14.47 14.61
CA THR A 487 0.71 -14.22 13.32
C THR A 487 1.41 -15.48 12.88
N PHE A 488 1.19 -15.87 11.62
CA PHE A 488 1.84 -17.00 10.98
C PHE A 488 2.91 -16.53 9.98
N ASN A 489 3.85 -17.42 9.63
CA ASN A 489 4.84 -17.21 8.58
C ASN A 489 4.22 -17.13 7.16
N GLU A 490 2.95 -17.48 7.02
CA GLU A 490 2.22 -17.58 5.76
C GLU A 490 0.71 -17.33 5.94
N ALA A 491 -0.02 -17.15 4.84
CA ALA A 491 -1.46 -16.90 4.88
C ALA A 491 -2.24 -18.14 5.34
N VAL A 492 -3.22 -17.93 6.22
CA VAL A 492 -4.01 -19.00 6.83
C VAL A 492 -5.48 -18.94 6.41
N ALA A 493 -6.18 -20.05 6.59
CA ALA A 493 -7.60 -20.24 6.37
C ALA A 493 -8.19 -21.10 7.50
N LEU A 494 -9.51 -21.02 7.67
CA LEU A 494 -10.23 -21.79 8.67
C LEU A 494 -10.22 -23.29 8.30
N GLY A 495 -9.88 -24.12 9.28
CA GLY A 495 -9.99 -25.57 9.18
C GLY A 495 -11.20 -26.08 9.98
N THR A 496 -11.00 -27.12 10.77
CA THR A 496 -12.04 -27.72 11.62
C THR A 496 -11.52 -27.87 13.04
N GLY A 497 -12.31 -27.46 14.02
CA GLY A 497 -11.94 -27.60 15.43
C GLY A 497 -12.42 -26.44 16.27
N ASN A 498 -11.92 -26.42 17.51
CA ASN A 498 -12.25 -25.39 18.48
C ASN A 498 -10.98 -24.74 19.02
N ILE A 499 -11.12 -23.50 19.45
CA ILE A 499 -10.17 -22.77 20.28
C ILE A 499 -10.70 -22.83 21.71
N THR A 500 -9.86 -23.23 22.65
CA THR A 500 -10.22 -23.32 24.07
C THR A 500 -9.52 -22.21 24.83
N LEU A 501 -10.29 -21.42 25.57
CA LEU A 501 -9.78 -20.40 26.48
C LEU A 501 -9.91 -20.94 27.90
N LYS A 502 -8.78 -21.21 28.54
CA LYS A 502 -8.74 -21.81 29.87
C LYS A 502 -8.27 -20.79 30.90
N ASN A 503 -9.11 -20.45 31.87
CA ASN A 503 -8.73 -19.67 33.04
C ASN A 503 -8.01 -20.61 34.04
N LEU A 504 -6.69 -20.45 34.14
CA LEU A 504 -5.82 -21.25 34.99
C LEU A 504 -6.00 -20.92 36.47
N THR A 505 -6.35 -19.67 36.80
CA THR A 505 -6.55 -19.23 38.19
C THR A 505 -7.80 -19.87 38.80
N ASP A 506 -8.91 -19.86 38.07
CA ASP A 506 -10.20 -20.35 38.56
C ASP A 506 -10.51 -21.78 38.09
N SER A 507 -9.62 -22.39 37.30
CA SER A 507 -9.78 -23.72 36.71
C SER A 507 -11.06 -23.88 35.86
N THR A 508 -11.49 -22.83 35.18
CA THR A 508 -12.65 -22.82 34.26
C THR A 508 -12.20 -22.72 32.80
N GLN A 509 -13.04 -23.11 31.84
CA GLN A 509 -12.72 -22.98 30.41
C GLN A 509 -13.96 -22.73 29.55
N SER A 510 -13.76 -22.11 28.39
CA SER A 510 -14.75 -21.95 27.32
C SER A 510 -14.17 -22.40 25.97
N THR A 511 -15.03 -22.69 25.01
CA THR A 511 -14.64 -23.12 23.66
C THR A 511 -15.32 -22.27 22.61
N ILE A 512 -14.57 -21.84 21.60
CA ILE A 512 -15.02 -21.11 20.43
C ILE A 512 -14.79 -21.99 19.20
N ALA A 513 -15.83 -22.25 18.40
CA ALA A 513 -15.66 -22.95 17.14
C ALA A 513 -14.92 -22.05 16.15
N VAL A 514 -13.96 -22.58 15.38
CA VAL A 514 -13.24 -21.76 14.37
C VAL A 514 -14.17 -21.21 13.29
N THR A 515 -15.35 -21.79 13.12
CA THR A 515 -16.38 -21.32 12.18
C THR A 515 -17.27 -20.19 12.73
N ASP A 516 -17.10 -19.78 14.00
CA ASP A 516 -17.88 -18.69 14.58
C ASP A 516 -17.34 -17.33 14.11
N SER A 517 -17.89 -16.84 12.99
CA SER A 517 -17.50 -15.57 12.38
C SER A 517 -17.80 -14.33 13.23
N SER A 518 -18.54 -14.47 14.34
CA SER A 518 -18.75 -13.35 15.28
C SER A 518 -17.57 -13.14 16.22
N GLN A 519 -16.75 -14.19 16.43
CA GLN A 519 -15.61 -14.17 17.35
C GLN A 519 -14.27 -14.44 16.64
N ILE A 520 -14.28 -14.96 15.42
CA ILE A 520 -13.08 -15.35 14.67
C ILE A 520 -13.01 -14.58 13.36
N SER A 521 -11.86 -13.99 13.07
CA SER A 521 -11.56 -13.40 11.76
C SER A 521 -10.13 -13.72 11.31
N ILE A 522 -9.96 -13.88 9.99
CA ILE A 522 -8.67 -14.08 9.35
C ILE A 522 -8.44 -12.94 8.36
N ASN A 523 -7.25 -12.36 8.39
CA ASN A 523 -6.76 -11.42 7.38
C ASN A 523 -5.34 -11.82 6.98
N GLY A 524 -5.17 -12.45 5.83
CA GLY A 524 -3.88 -12.96 5.37
C GLY A 524 -3.28 -13.97 6.36
N SER A 525 -2.12 -13.65 6.93
CA SER A 525 -1.41 -14.47 7.92
C SER A 525 -1.80 -14.21 9.38
N PHE A 526 -2.84 -13.39 9.61
CA PHE A 526 -3.31 -13.06 10.96
C PHE A 526 -4.62 -13.78 11.27
N LEU A 527 -4.63 -14.52 12.39
CA LEU A 527 -5.86 -14.98 13.05
C LEU A 527 -6.16 -14.04 14.22
N THR A 528 -7.37 -13.47 14.25
CA THR A 528 -7.89 -12.71 15.39
C THR A 528 -9.03 -13.47 16.06
N ILE A 529 -8.92 -13.61 17.38
CA ILE A 529 -9.91 -14.22 18.26
C ILE A 529 -10.42 -13.11 19.21
N ASN A 530 -11.69 -12.78 19.09
CA ASN A 530 -12.39 -11.81 19.92
C ASN A 530 -13.58 -12.49 20.61
N PRO A 531 -13.39 -13.01 21.84
CA PRO A 531 -14.48 -13.65 22.57
C PRO A 531 -15.67 -12.71 22.78
N THR A 532 -16.91 -13.21 22.67
CA THR A 532 -18.13 -12.39 22.82
C THR A 532 -18.22 -11.66 24.16
N ALA A 533 -17.67 -12.28 25.21
CA ALA A 533 -17.48 -11.63 26.51
C ALA A 533 -15.99 -11.43 26.76
N ASN A 534 -15.62 -10.24 27.23
CA ASN A 534 -14.26 -9.94 27.66
C ASN A 534 -13.80 -10.94 28.73
N LEU A 535 -12.49 -11.20 28.76
CA LEU A 535 -11.87 -12.00 29.80
C LEU A 535 -12.03 -11.31 31.16
N THR A 536 -11.94 -12.08 32.25
CA THR A 536 -11.97 -11.50 33.59
C THR A 536 -10.59 -10.92 33.91
N GLY A 537 -10.53 -9.69 34.44
CA GLY A 537 -9.27 -9.06 34.84
C GLY A 537 -8.61 -9.77 36.04
N GLY A 538 -7.28 -9.74 36.10
CA GLY A 538 -6.48 -10.30 37.20
C GLY A 538 -6.40 -11.83 37.22
N LYS A 539 -6.61 -12.48 36.08
CA LYS A 539 -6.63 -13.96 35.95
C LYS A 539 -5.60 -14.41 34.92
N SER A 540 -5.03 -15.60 35.13
CA SER A 540 -4.14 -16.24 34.16
C SER A 540 -4.95 -17.10 33.20
N TYR A 541 -4.70 -16.95 31.90
CA TYR A 541 -5.35 -17.69 30.83
C TYR A 541 -4.33 -18.45 29.99
N ALA A 542 -4.70 -19.64 29.53
CA ALA A 542 -4.02 -20.37 28.48
C ALA A 542 -4.95 -20.54 27.27
N ILE A 543 -4.37 -20.41 26.08
CA ILE A 543 -5.09 -20.55 24.81
C ILE A 543 -4.62 -21.84 24.14
N ARG A 544 -5.57 -22.76 23.95
CA ARG A 544 -5.34 -23.98 23.19
C ARG A 544 -6.07 -23.93 21.88
N ILE A 545 -5.43 -24.37 20.82
CA ILE A 545 -6.00 -24.44 19.48
C ILE A 545 -5.96 -25.89 19.05
N ALA A 546 -7.12 -26.46 18.72
CA ALA A 546 -7.14 -27.84 18.25
C ALA A 546 -6.27 -28.00 16.99
N ALA A 547 -5.61 -29.16 16.85
CA ALA A 547 -4.93 -29.49 15.60
C ALA A 547 -5.91 -29.40 14.42
N ALA A 548 -5.44 -28.89 13.28
CA ALA A 548 -6.23 -28.63 12.07
C ALA A 548 -7.37 -27.61 12.21
N ALA A 549 -7.46 -26.89 13.33
CA ALA A 549 -8.37 -25.76 13.49
C ALA A 549 -8.09 -24.64 12.45
N LEU A 550 -6.84 -24.56 11.99
CA LEU A 550 -6.38 -23.68 10.92
C LEU A 550 -5.59 -24.50 9.91
N LYS A 551 -5.43 -23.94 8.71
CA LYS A 551 -4.61 -24.46 7.63
C LYS A 551 -4.07 -23.31 6.77
N ASP A 552 -3.06 -23.52 5.96
CA ASP A 552 -2.70 -22.55 4.93
C ASP A 552 -3.62 -22.63 3.69
N LEU A 553 -3.35 -21.79 2.69
CA LEU A 553 -4.08 -21.77 1.41
C LEU A 553 -3.75 -22.97 0.50
N SER A 554 -2.66 -23.67 0.77
CA SER A 554 -2.29 -24.96 0.17
C SER A 554 -2.90 -26.16 0.94
N ASN A 555 -3.65 -25.90 2.02
CA ASN A 555 -4.31 -26.82 2.96
C ASN A 555 -3.41 -27.60 3.93
N ASN A 556 -2.15 -27.22 4.18
CA ASN A 556 -1.42 -27.90 5.26
C ASN A 556 -1.97 -27.45 6.62
N ALA A 557 -2.30 -28.42 7.46
CA ALA A 557 -3.00 -28.18 8.72
C ALA A 557 -2.05 -27.67 9.80
N PHE A 558 -2.42 -26.57 10.47
CA PHE A 558 -1.71 -26.10 11.64
C PHE A 558 -1.77 -27.17 12.75
N ALA A 559 -0.62 -27.47 13.36
CA ALA A 559 -0.50 -28.48 14.41
C ALA A 559 -1.34 -28.17 15.66
N GLY A 560 -1.76 -26.91 15.82
CA GLY A 560 -2.50 -26.45 16.99
C GLY A 560 -1.59 -26.08 18.15
N ILE A 561 -2.23 -25.73 19.27
CA ILE A 561 -1.59 -25.50 20.57
C ILE A 561 -2.27 -26.45 21.55
N ALA A 562 -1.57 -27.50 21.97
CA ALA A 562 -2.16 -28.61 22.72
C ALA A 562 -2.09 -28.45 24.25
N ASP A 563 -1.15 -27.67 24.74
CA ASP A 563 -0.83 -27.51 26.16
C ASP A 563 -1.03 -26.07 26.65
N ASP A 564 -1.06 -25.91 27.98
CA ASP A 564 -1.23 -24.59 28.61
C ASP A 564 0.02 -23.69 28.52
N PRO A 565 1.26 -24.20 28.63
CA PRO A 565 2.45 -23.33 28.63
C PRO A 565 2.78 -22.67 27.28
N THR A 566 2.36 -23.24 26.14
CA THR A 566 2.76 -22.73 24.81
C THR A 566 2.22 -21.33 24.51
N TRP A 567 1.01 -21.00 24.98
CA TRP A 567 0.49 -19.64 24.89
C TRP A 567 -0.39 -19.32 26.09
N ASN A 568 0.21 -18.64 27.05
CA ASN A 568 -0.47 -18.19 28.26
C ASN A 568 -0.17 -16.72 28.56
N PHE A 569 -1.05 -16.07 29.31
CA PHE A 569 -0.87 -14.69 29.76
C PHE A 569 -1.73 -14.42 30.99
N THR A 570 -1.44 -13.32 31.69
CA THR A 570 -2.22 -12.85 32.83
C THR A 570 -2.85 -11.50 32.52
N THR A 571 -4.18 -11.45 32.63
CA THR A 571 -4.93 -10.19 32.43
C THR A 571 -4.63 -9.22 33.57
N LEU A 572 -4.60 -7.93 33.23
CA LEU A 572 -4.48 -6.84 34.19
C LEU A 572 -5.62 -6.97 35.21
N ALA A 573 -5.29 -6.87 36.49
CA ALA A 573 -6.31 -6.73 37.53
C ALA A 573 -7.17 -5.50 37.20
N PRO A 574 -8.50 -5.55 37.38
CA PRO A 574 -9.32 -4.36 37.22
C PRO A 574 -8.76 -3.27 38.11
N ASP A 575 -8.54 -2.09 37.55
CA ASP A 575 -8.23 -0.95 38.39
C ASP A 575 -9.48 -0.63 39.21
N ILE A 576 -9.30 -0.56 40.52
CA ILE A 576 -10.34 -0.23 41.50
C ILE A 576 -9.96 1.03 42.29
N THR A 577 -8.84 1.66 41.93
CA THR A 577 -8.33 2.85 42.60
C THR A 577 -8.93 4.07 41.92
N ALA A 578 -9.60 4.93 42.69
CA ALA A 578 -10.11 6.18 42.12
C ALA A 578 -8.96 7.18 41.89
N PRO A 579 -9.06 8.04 40.86
CA PRO A 579 -8.05 9.06 40.61
C PRO A 579 -8.01 10.08 41.74
N THR A 580 -6.80 10.48 42.11
CA THR A 580 -6.50 11.46 43.17
C THR A 580 -5.80 12.68 42.60
N ILE A 581 -6.03 13.85 43.20
CA ILE A 581 -5.43 15.11 42.76
C ILE A 581 -3.92 15.09 43.12
N SER A 582 -3.06 15.21 42.11
CA SER A 582 -1.62 15.37 42.29
C SER A 582 -1.20 16.84 42.39
N SER A 583 -1.89 17.72 41.67
CA SER A 583 -1.64 19.17 41.72
C SER A 583 -2.83 19.99 41.25
N LEU A 584 -2.87 21.24 41.70
CA LEU A 584 -3.87 22.23 41.34
C LEU A 584 -3.18 23.44 40.74
N SER A 585 -3.79 24.03 39.70
CA SER A 585 -3.39 25.29 39.11
C SER A 585 -4.63 26.18 38.96
N PRO A 586 -4.75 27.29 39.69
CA PRO A 586 -3.81 27.76 40.69
C PRO A 586 -3.64 26.77 41.86
N PRO A 587 -2.48 26.74 42.52
CA PRO A 587 -2.31 25.98 43.76
C PRO A 587 -3.34 26.40 44.81
N ASP A 588 -3.71 25.46 45.70
CA ASP A 588 -4.55 25.80 46.84
C ASP A 588 -3.88 26.88 47.71
N ASN A 589 -4.71 27.79 48.22
CA ASN A 589 -4.34 29.03 48.92
C ASN A 589 -3.45 29.99 48.11
N ALA A 590 -3.36 29.85 46.78
CA ALA A 590 -2.63 30.80 45.97
C ALA A 590 -3.22 32.21 46.09
N THR A 591 -2.36 33.22 46.04
CA THR A 591 -2.76 34.63 46.09
C THR A 591 -2.39 35.36 44.83
N GLY A 592 -3.21 36.33 44.41
CA GLY A 592 -2.90 37.15 43.23
C GLY A 592 -2.99 36.39 41.91
N VAL A 593 -3.88 35.38 41.83
CA VAL A 593 -4.12 34.63 40.60
C VAL A 593 -4.68 35.54 39.52
N ALA A 594 -4.10 35.54 38.32
CA ALA A 594 -4.61 36.34 37.21
C ALA A 594 -6.09 36.00 36.92
N VAL A 595 -6.93 37.01 36.67
CA VAL A 595 -8.37 36.77 36.43
C VAL A 595 -8.67 35.94 35.17
N GLY A 596 -7.75 35.91 34.21
CA GLY A 596 -7.84 35.05 33.03
C GLY A 596 -7.16 33.69 33.21
N ALA A 597 -6.76 33.32 34.44
CA ALA A 597 -6.17 32.02 34.69
C ALA A 597 -7.22 30.92 34.46
N ASN A 598 -6.84 29.93 33.65
CA ASN A 598 -7.57 28.68 33.58
C ASN A 598 -7.38 27.91 34.88
N LEU A 599 -8.41 27.18 35.28
CA LEU A 599 -8.34 26.24 36.38
C LEU A 599 -7.91 24.89 35.82
N ALA A 600 -6.93 24.25 36.43
CA ALA A 600 -6.49 22.93 36.06
C ALA A 600 -6.29 22.05 37.29
N LEU A 601 -6.79 20.83 37.23
CA LEU A 601 -6.47 19.77 38.17
C LEU A 601 -5.68 18.70 37.43
N THR A 602 -4.55 18.33 37.98
CA THR A 602 -3.79 17.16 37.52
C THR A 602 -4.07 16.02 38.46
N PHE A 603 -4.38 14.86 37.90
CA PHE A 603 -4.56 13.62 38.63
C PHE A 603 -3.31 12.74 38.54
N ASN A 604 -3.15 11.82 39.49
CA ASN A 604 -2.05 10.85 39.50
C ASN A 604 -2.13 9.82 38.36
N GLU A 605 -3.21 9.84 37.59
CA GLU A 605 -3.48 8.93 36.49
C GLU A 605 -4.38 9.58 35.41
N PRO A 606 -4.44 9.04 34.18
CA PRO A 606 -5.33 9.53 33.14
C PRO A 606 -6.80 9.49 33.54
N ILE A 607 -7.57 10.50 33.12
CA ILE A 607 -8.96 10.67 33.54
C ILE A 607 -9.93 10.69 32.36
N VAL A 608 -11.21 10.47 32.66
CA VAL A 608 -12.36 10.70 31.78
C VAL A 608 -13.41 11.54 32.50
N LEU A 609 -14.21 12.29 31.74
CA LEU A 609 -15.32 13.07 32.29
C LEU A 609 -16.50 12.14 32.60
N GLY A 610 -17.04 12.26 33.80
CA GLY A 610 -18.29 11.62 34.19
C GLY A 610 -19.47 12.58 34.08
N SER A 611 -20.25 12.69 35.15
CA SER A 611 -21.44 13.51 35.21
C SER A 611 -21.45 14.35 36.49
N GLY A 612 -21.93 15.58 36.39
CA GLY A 612 -22.02 16.51 37.51
C GLY A 612 -21.54 17.90 37.12
N ASN A 613 -21.34 18.75 38.12
CA ASN A 613 -20.96 20.14 37.91
C ASN A 613 -19.64 20.48 38.58
N ILE A 614 -18.98 21.47 37.98
CA ILE A 614 -17.88 22.20 38.58
C ILE A 614 -18.45 23.54 39.00
N THR A 615 -18.32 23.88 40.28
CA THR A 615 -18.86 25.11 40.84
C THR A 615 -17.73 26.03 41.28
N ILE A 616 -17.66 27.21 40.68
CA ILE A 616 -16.76 28.30 41.08
C ILE A 616 -17.53 29.20 42.02
N ARG A 617 -17.17 29.21 43.31
CA ARG A 617 -17.83 30.02 44.33
C ARG A 617 -16.99 31.24 44.64
N ASN A 618 -17.60 32.42 44.58
CA ASN A 618 -16.99 33.64 45.05
C ASN A 618 -17.39 33.86 46.51
N LEU A 619 -16.45 33.62 47.41
CA LEU A 619 -16.66 33.74 48.86
C LEU A 619 -16.68 35.20 49.32
N SER A 620 -16.13 36.13 48.53
CA SER A 620 -16.13 37.56 48.83
C SER A 620 -17.50 38.21 48.68
N ASN A 621 -18.36 37.68 47.80
CA ASN A 621 -19.70 38.24 47.53
C ASN A 621 -20.82 37.18 47.52
N SER A 622 -20.53 35.94 47.92
CA SER A 622 -21.46 34.82 48.00
C SER A 622 -22.13 34.39 46.69
N THR A 623 -21.58 34.78 45.53
CA THR A 623 -22.08 34.33 44.22
C THR A 623 -21.42 33.03 43.77
N GLN A 624 -22.01 32.33 42.80
CA GLN A 624 -21.43 31.12 42.23
C GLN A 624 -21.71 30.97 40.74
N THR A 625 -20.76 30.38 40.03
CA THR A 625 -20.89 29.95 38.64
C THR A 625 -20.87 28.42 38.60
N ILE A 626 -21.90 27.83 38.01
CA ILE A 626 -22.02 26.38 37.84
C ILE A 626 -21.73 26.05 36.38
N ILE A 627 -20.77 25.15 36.17
CA ILE A 627 -20.34 24.69 34.85
C ILE A 627 -20.62 23.18 34.79
N PRO A 628 -21.59 22.73 33.97
CA PRO A 628 -21.76 21.31 33.70
C PRO A 628 -20.47 20.75 33.13
N VAL A 629 -20.02 19.59 33.60
CA VAL A 629 -18.79 18.96 33.10
C VAL A 629 -18.85 18.68 31.59
N THR A 630 -20.05 18.55 31.03
CA THR A 630 -20.33 18.34 29.60
C THR A 630 -20.22 19.60 28.75
N ASP A 631 -19.98 20.78 29.33
CA ASP A 631 -19.80 22.02 28.57
C ASP A 631 -18.40 22.07 27.95
N GLY A 632 -18.24 21.43 26.78
CA GLY A 632 -16.98 21.33 26.05
C GLY A 632 -16.40 22.66 25.55
N THR A 633 -17.14 23.77 25.67
CA THR A 633 -16.61 25.11 25.41
C THR A 633 -15.80 25.66 26.59
N LYS A 634 -16.00 25.09 27.78
CA LYS A 634 -15.39 25.53 29.04
C LYS A 634 -14.57 24.44 29.72
N VAL A 635 -14.87 23.18 29.46
CA VAL A 635 -14.19 22.04 30.08
C VAL A 635 -13.45 21.29 29.00
N SER A 636 -12.15 21.09 29.21
CA SER A 636 -11.30 20.31 28.32
C SER A 636 -10.45 19.34 29.13
N LEU A 637 -10.13 18.22 28.51
CA LEU A 637 -9.36 17.14 29.12
C LEU A 637 -8.15 16.84 28.26
N SER A 638 -6.98 16.72 28.89
CA SER A 638 -5.76 16.29 28.22
C SER A 638 -4.98 15.36 29.15
N GLY A 639 -5.00 14.06 28.84
CA GLY A 639 -4.37 13.03 29.68
C GLY A 639 -4.95 13.00 31.09
N SER A 640 -4.11 13.28 32.09
CA SER A 640 -4.50 13.37 33.50
C SER A 640 -4.93 14.77 33.96
N VAL A 641 -5.04 15.74 33.03
CA VAL A 641 -5.35 17.13 33.36
C VAL A 641 -6.79 17.48 32.96
N LEU A 642 -7.59 17.87 33.94
CA LEU A 642 -8.88 18.52 33.75
C LEU A 642 -8.68 20.04 33.73
N SER A 643 -8.92 20.68 32.59
CA SER A 643 -8.86 22.13 32.43
C SER A 643 -10.27 22.73 32.35
N VAL A 644 -10.51 23.79 33.12
CA VAL A 644 -11.75 24.56 33.15
C VAL A 644 -11.41 26.01 32.83
N ASN A 645 -11.96 26.49 31.72
CA ASN A 645 -11.88 27.86 31.24
C ASN A 645 -13.30 28.45 31.15
N PRO A 646 -13.78 29.13 32.20
CA PRO A 646 -15.08 29.79 32.17
C PRO A 646 -15.12 30.87 31.07
N SER A 647 -16.25 31.02 30.37
CA SER A 647 -16.38 32.01 29.28
C SER A 647 -16.19 33.47 29.72
N ALA A 648 -16.34 33.75 31.01
CA ALA A 648 -16.00 35.02 31.62
C ALA A 648 -14.76 34.85 32.48
N ASN A 649 -13.86 35.83 32.45
CA ASN A 649 -12.74 35.89 33.40
C ASN A 649 -13.25 35.78 34.83
N LEU A 650 -12.44 35.16 35.69
CA LEU A 650 -12.67 35.07 37.13
C LEU A 650 -12.87 36.47 37.72
N ALA A 651 -13.70 36.60 38.74
CA ALA A 651 -13.87 37.89 39.41
C ALA A 651 -12.54 38.34 40.02
N GLY A 652 -12.08 39.57 39.74
CA GLY A 652 -10.85 40.13 40.31
C GLY A 652 -10.98 40.50 41.78
N ASN A 653 -9.85 40.60 42.49
CA ASN A 653 -9.78 40.90 43.93
C ASN A 653 -10.74 40.05 44.78
N SER A 654 -10.98 38.80 44.39
CA SER A 654 -11.99 37.93 44.98
C SER A 654 -11.36 36.68 45.58
N ASN A 655 -11.92 36.21 46.68
CA ASN A 655 -11.63 34.88 47.24
C ASN A 655 -12.54 33.86 46.56
N LEU A 656 -11.96 32.94 45.80
CA LEU A 656 -12.69 31.93 45.05
C LEU A 656 -12.41 30.54 45.61
N ALA A 657 -13.44 29.70 45.68
CA ALA A 657 -13.33 28.28 46.00
C ALA A 657 -13.95 27.44 44.90
N ILE A 658 -13.31 26.33 44.56
CA ILE A 658 -13.75 25.42 43.52
C ILE A 658 -14.32 24.16 44.17
N ARG A 659 -15.57 23.85 43.86
CA ARG A 659 -16.21 22.58 44.21
C ARG A 659 -16.42 21.74 42.97
N ILE A 660 -16.33 20.43 43.15
CA ILE A 660 -16.46 19.44 42.08
C ILE A 660 -17.37 18.34 42.62
N ASP A 661 -18.47 18.07 41.94
CA ASP A 661 -19.37 16.99 42.34
C ASP A 661 -18.65 15.62 42.26
N ALA A 662 -18.99 14.69 43.15
CA ALA A 662 -18.47 13.34 43.09
C ALA A 662 -18.82 12.68 41.74
N GLY A 663 -17.86 12.01 41.09
CA GLY A 663 -18.05 11.37 39.80
C GLY A 663 -18.03 12.31 38.58
N VAL A 664 -17.73 13.61 38.75
CA VAL A 664 -17.39 14.53 37.64
C VAL A 664 -16.15 14.06 36.90
N VAL A 665 -15.20 13.48 37.63
CA VAL A 665 -13.99 12.86 37.09
C VAL A 665 -14.02 11.38 37.45
N LYS A 666 -13.57 10.54 36.53
CA LYS A 666 -13.31 9.12 36.74
C LYS A 666 -12.00 8.75 36.07
N ASP A 667 -11.42 7.61 36.42
CA ASP A 667 -10.35 7.03 35.61
C ASP A 667 -10.95 6.30 34.38
N SER A 668 -10.08 5.71 33.57
CA SER A 668 -10.49 4.90 32.41
C SER A 668 -11.18 3.59 32.80
N ALA A 669 -11.07 3.14 34.06
CA ALA A 669 -11.75 1.98 34.62
C ALA A 669 -13.09 2.33 35.30
N ASN A 670 -13.54 3.59 35.18
CA ASN A 670 -14.80 4.13 35.71
C ASN A 670 -14.85 4.23 37.25
N ASN A 671 -13.71 4.22 37.94
CA ASN A 671 -13.62 4.55 39.36
C ASN A 671 -13.81 6.06 39.57
N PRO A 672 -14.83 6.49 40.33
CA PRO A 672 -15.18 7.90 40.43
C PRO A 672 -14.27 8.63 41.43
N PHE A 673 -13.73 9.78 41.02
CA PHE A 673 -13.16 10.75 41.95
C PHE A 673 -14.24 11.19 42.95
N ALA A 674 -13.89 11.23 44.23
CA ALA A 674 -14.81 11.60 45.32
C ALA A 674 -15.33 13.05 45.23
N GLY A 675 -14.70 13.90 44.40
CA GLY A 675 -15.07 15.30 44.24
C GLY A 675 -14.40 16.22 45.28
N ILE A 676 -14.70 17.51 45.16
CA ILE A 676 -14.33 18.55 46.14
C ILE A 676 -15.62 19.14 46.69
N ALA A 677 -16.00 18.71 47.89
CA ALA A 677 -17.31 19.06 48.47
C ALA A 677 -17.31 20.35 49.32
N ASN A 678 -16.14 20.88 49.69
CA ASN A 678 -15.99 22.01 50.62
C ASN A 678 -15.24 23.19 49.97
N ASP A 679 -15.29 24.36 50.62
CA ASP A 679 -14.66 25.60 50.11
C ASP A 679 -13.18 25.73 50.49
N THR A 680 -12.58 24.75 51.17
CA THR A 680 -11.22 24.84 51.73
C THR A 680 -10.21 23.91 51.05
N THR A 681 -10.64 22.97 50.22
CA THR A 681 -9.75 22.00 49.55
C THR A 681 -9.07 22.59 48.32
N TRP A 682 -9.77 23.47 47.60
CA TRP A 682 -9.20 24.23 46.51
C TRP A 682 -9.78 25.64 46.50
N ASN A 683 -9.01 26.56 47.06
CA ASN A 683 -9.37 27.97 47.15
C ASN A 683 -8.17 28.85 46.82
N PHE A 684 -8.41 30.06 46.32
CA PHE A 684 -7.36 31.03 45.99
C PHE A 684 -7.94 32.44 45.92
N THR A 685 -7.08 33.45 46.01
CA THR A 685 -7.46 34.84 45.73
C THR A 685 -6.98 35.29 44.36
N THR A 686 -7.86 35.97 43.62
CA THR A 686 -7.50 36.56 42.33
C THR A 686 -6.84 37.92 42.51
N ALA A 687 -5.87 38.22 41.65
CA ALA A 687 -5.30 39.54 41.51
C ALA A 687 -6.37 40.55 41.08
N ALA A 688 -5.99 41.83 41.14
CA ALA A 688 -6.67 42.85 40.37
C ALA A 688 -6.75 42.40 38.89
N PRO A 689 -7.86 42.67 38.19
CA PRO A 689 -7.95 42.40 36.75
C PRO A 689 -6.74 43.01 36.02
N PRO A 690 -6.07 42.29 35.10
CA PRO A 690 -5.00 42.85 34.34
C PRO A 690 -5.55 44.04 33.56
N THR A 691 -4.87 45.17 33.67
CA THR A 691 -4.98 46.22 32.66
C THR A 691 -4.57 45.58 31.33
N SER A 692 -5.54 45.42 30.44
CA SER A 692 -5.47 44.66 29.19
C SER A 692 -4.26 45.03 28.32
N ALA A 693 -3.74 44.09 27.51
CA ALA A 693 -2.79 44.41 26.44
C ALA A 693 -3.43 45.44 25.50
N GLU A 694 -2.94 46.68 25.58
CA GLU A 694 -3.49 47.83 24.86
C GLU A 694 -2.88 47.94 23.46
N ILE A 695 -3.71 48.38 22.53
CA ILE A 695 -3.26 48.96 21.26
C ILE A 695 -2.27 50.08 21.62
N THR A 696 -1.01 49.92 21.23
CA THR A 696 0.02 50.92 21.53
C THR A 696 0.20 51.82 20.32
N ILE A 697 -0.01 53.12 20.51
CA ILE A 697 0.41 54.13 19.54
C ILE A 697 1.90 54.35 19.73
N ILE A 698 2.66 54.03 18.70
CA ILE A 698 4.12 54.13 18.72
C ILE A 698 4.56 55.54 18.32
N SER A 699 3.88 56.16 17.34
CA SER A 699 4.18 57.52 16.90
C SER A 699 3.04 58.13 16.08
N GLN A 700 2.98 59.47 16.03
CA GLN A 700 2.00 60.23 15.24
C GLN A 700 2.68 61.40 14.52
N ALA A 701 2.15 61.79 13.36
CA ALA A 701 2.59 62.98 12.62
C ALA A 701 1.46 63.56 11.77
N GLU A 702 1.53 64.86 11.48
CA GLU A 702 0.57 65.59 10.65
C GLU A 702 1.30 66.48 9.64
N GLY A 703 0.63 66.82 8.54
CA GLY A 703 1.14 67.81 7.59
C GLY A 703 0.13 68.34 6.60
N PHE A 704 0.47 69.50 6.06
CA PHE A 704 -0.39 70.26 5.15
C PHE A 704 -0.06 69.99 3.68
N LEU A 705 -1.11 69.83 2.87
CA LEU A 705 -1.06 69.65 1.43
C LEU A 705 -1.24 71.02 0.72
N GLY A 706 -0.18 71.83 0.72
CA GLY A 706 0.09 72.92 -0.25
C GLY A 706 -0.45 74.33 0.02
N SER A 707 0.42 75.36 -0.10
CA SER A 707 0.08 76.73 -0.57
C SER A 707 1.30 77.61 -0.95
N ASP A 708 2.39 77.03 -1.48
CA ASP A 708 3.42 77.80 -2.20
C ASP A 708 3.44 77.47 -3.70
N LYS A 709 3.48 78.54 -4.50
CA LYS A 709 2.99 78.64 -5.87
C LYS A 709 4.06 78.25 -6.88
N THR A 710 4.06 77.02 -7.38
CA THR A 710 4.39 76.74 -8.79
C THR A 710 3.82 75.39 -9.23
N LYS A 711 2.66 75.44 -9.89
CA LYS A 711 2.25 74.51 -10.96
C LYS A 711 2.28 73.00 -10.62
N VAL A 712 1.25 72.50 -9.94
CA VAL A 712 0.83 71.09 -10.12
C VAL A 712 -0.20 71.07 -11.25
N THR A 713 0.30 71.17 -12.48
CA THR A 713 -0.40 70.59 -13.63
C THR A 713 0.15 69.19 -13.77
N THR A 714 -0.75 68.25 -13.99
CA THR A 714 -0.57 66.83 -14.29
C THR A 714 0.77 66.41 -14.91
N THR A 715 1.09 65.13 -14.65
CA THR A 715 2.16 64.26 -15.18
C THR A 715 3.49 64.29 -14.44
N ASP A 716 3.67 63.24 -13.63
CA ASP A 716 4.90 62.72 -13.02
C ASP A 716 5.67 63.58 -12.00
N SER A 717 6.14 62.89 -10.95
CA SER A 717 7.14 63.27 -9.93
C SER A 717 6.70 64.08 -8.68
N GLY A 718 6.34 63.34 -7.63
CA GLY A 718 7.02 63.49 -6.33
C GLY A 718 6.75 64.73 -5.47
N ALA A 719 5.49 65.07 -5.18
CA ALA A 719 5.17 65.99 -4.09
C ALA A 719 5.59 65.35 -2.74
N THR A 720 6.81 65.65 -2.30
CA THR A 720 7.46 65.16 -1.08
C THR A 720 7.04 66.05 0.08
N LEU A 721 6.31 65.52 1.07
CA LEU A 721 5.62 66.40 2.03
C LEU A 721 5.82 66.09 3.52
N LEU A 722 6.24 64.90 3.97
CA LEU A 722 6.55 64.63 5.39
C LEU A 722 7.58 63.51 5.58
N ASN A 723 8.55 63.70 6.49
CA ASN A 723 9.43 62.64 7.02
C ASN A 723 8.78 62.00 8.25
N TYR A 724 8.75 60.67 8.30
CA TYR A 724 8.19 59.93 9.43
C TYR A 724 9.09 58.75 9.82
N ASN A 725 9.29 58.56 11.12
CA ASN A 725 10.02 57.42 11.68
C ASN A 725 9.04 56.33 12.14
N ALA A 726 9.05 55.20 11.44
CA ALA A 726 8.19 54.06 11.73
C ALA A 726 8.87 52.97 12.58
N ALA A 727 9.94 53.31 13.32
CA ALA A 727 10.61 52.36 14.21
C ALA A 727 9.63 51.81 15.29
N GLY A 728 9.45 50.49 15.31
CA GLY A 728 8.57 49.80 16.25
C GLY A 728 7.10 49.81 15.85
N VAL A 729 6.78 50.29 14.64
CA VAL A 729 5.42 50.32 14.10
C VAL A 729 5.14 49.02 13.33
N ASP A 730 4.11 48.28 13.72
CA ASP A 730 3.62 47.09 13.00
C ASP A 730 2.57 47.45 11.95
N LYS A 731 1.87 48.58 12.14
CA LYS A 731 0.89 49.09 11.18
C LYS A 731 0.90 50.61 11.11
N LEU A 732 0.96 51.12 9.89
CA LEU A 732 0.86 52.53 9.57
C LEU A 732 -0.55 52.83 9.06
N VAL A 733 -1.23 53.83 9.63
CA VAL A 733 -2.54 54.31 9.17
C VAL A 733 -2.42 55.78 8.79
N VAL A 734 -2.92 56.16 7.62
CA VAL A 734 -2.82 57.51 7.08
C VAL A 734 -4.18 58.02 6.66
N ALA A 735 -4.68 59.06 7.34
CA ALA A 735 -5.90 59.76 6.97
C ALA A 735 -5.56 61.01 6.14
N VAL A 736 -6.28 61.23 5.04
CA VAL A 736 -6.05 62.31 4.09
C VAL A 736 -7.35 63.06 3.83
N GLY A 737 -7.30 64.39 3.95
CA GLY A 737 -8.35 65.32 3.57
C GLY A 737 -7.83 66.26 2.49
N THR A 738 -8.56 66.45 1.40
CA THR A 738 -8.16 67.40 0.34
C THR A 738 -9.26 68.40 0.07
N GLU A 739 -8.89 69.61 -0.33
CA GLU A 739 -9.77 70.70 -0.77
C GLU A 739 -9.45 71.08 -2.23
N SER A 740 -10.46 71.16 -3.09
CA SER A 740 -10.32 71.75 -4.43
C SER A 740 -10.72 73.23 -4.43
N GLY A 741 -10.13 74.03 -5.33
CA GLY A 741 -10.43 75.46 -5.43
C GLY A 741 -11.91 75.76 -5.74
N PHE A 742 -12.31 77.03 -5.50
CA PHE A 742 -13.66 77.62 -5.58
C PHE A 742 -14.43 77.51 -6.93
N ASN A 743 -14.07 76.59 -7.82
CA ASN A 743 -14.50 76.50 -9.20
C ASN A 743 -15.14 75.14 -9.58
N ASN A 744 -15.85 74.52 -8.62
CA ASN A 744 -16.70 73.34 -8.78
C ASN A 744 -16.00 72.04 -9.23
N ASN A 745 -14.76 71.81 -8.77
CA ASN A 745 -14.01 70.60 -9.13
C ASN A 745 -14.10 69.53 -8.05
N SER A 746 -14.28 68.26 -8.42
CA SER A 746 -14.14 67.15 -7.47
C SER A 746 -12.65 66.79 -7.33
N ALA A 747 -12.15 66.68 -6.10
CA ALA A 747 -10.87 66.06 -5.78
C ALA A 747 -11.03 64.55 -5.56
N THR A 748 -9.94 63.80 -5.72
CA THR A 748 -9.86 62.38 -5.42
C THR A 748 -8.42 62.06 -5.05
N VAL A 749 -8.20 61.46 -3.88
CA VAL A 749 -6.87 60.93 -3.51
C VAL A 749 -6.66 59.65 -4.32
N THR A 750 -5.58 59.60 -5.10
CA THR A 750 -5.27 58.49 -6.02
C THR A 750 -4.18 57.57 -5.50
N GLY A 751 -3.47 57.99 -4.44
CA GLY A 751 -2.58 57.10 -3.72
C GLY A 751 -1.76 57.79 -2.64
N VAL A 752 -1.39 57.00 -1.64
CA VAL A 752 -0.43 57.38 -0.60
C VAL A 752 0.72 56.40 -0.63
N LYS A 753 1.96 56.89 -0.57
CA LYS A 753 3.17 56.05 -0.51
C LYS A 753 4.03 56.40 0.69
N PHE A 754 4.63 55.42 1.33
CA PHE A 754 5.67 55.58 2.36
C PHE A 754 6.94 54.86 1.89
N ASN A 755 8.08 55.57 1.85
CA ASN A 755 9.32 55.02 1.29
C ASN A 755 9.16 54.45 -0.13
N GLY A 756 8.30 55.07 -0.96
CA GLY A 756 7.95 54.58 -2.30
C GLY A 756 6.96 53.41 -2.35
N ILE A 757 6.64 52.76 -1.22
CA ILE A 757 5.67 51.66 -1.12
C ILE A 757 4.26 52.24 -1.04
N ALA A 758 3.35 51.76 -1.89
CA ALA A 758 1.95 52.17 -1.86
C ALA A 758 1.22 51.63 -0.63
N LEU A 759 0.51 52.51 0.07
CA LEU A 759 -0.44 52.14 1.11
C LEU A 759 -1.75 51.66 0.46
N THR A 760 -2.43 50.76 1.16
CA THR A 760 -3.74 50.23 0.77
C THR A 760 -4.84 51.17 1.24
N GLN A 761 -5.80 51.50 0.37
CA GLN A 761 -6.94 52.34 0.72
C GLN A 761 -7.94 51.55 1.60
N ALA A 762 -8.27 52.08 2.78
CA ALA A 762 -9.29 51.54 3.67
C ALA A 762 -10.69 52.11 3.37
N ALA A 763 -10.80 53.42 3.17
CA ALA A 763 -12.05 54.09 2.79
C ALA A 763 -11.76 55.42 2.11
N GLN A 764 -12.67 55.86 1.24
CA GLN A 764 -12.63 57.19 0.64
C GLN A 764 -14.04 57.65 0.27
N GLU A 765 -14.34 58.91 0.54
CA GLU A 765 -15.54 59.59 0.06
C GLU A 765 -15.11 60.83 -0.72
N ASN A 766 -15.49 60.86 -2.00
CA ASN A 766 -15.17 61.94 -2.93
C ASN A 766 -16.39 62.88 -3.10
N ALA A 767 -16.14 64.15 -3.43
CA ALA A 767 -17.21 65.07 -3.83
C ALA A 767 -18.00 64.56 -5.05
N ARG A 768 -19.34 64.66 -4.99
CA ARG A 768 -20.27 64.06 -5.96
C ARG A 768 -20.86 65.07 -6.97
N THR A 769 -20.77 66.38 -6.74
CA THR A 769 -21.45 67.39 -7.59
C THR A 769 -20.64 68.67 -7.88
N ASN A 770 -20.78 69.23 -9.09
CA ASN A 770 -20.18 70.50 -9.54
C ASN A 770 -21.02 71.70 -9.00
N THR A 771 -21.09 71.87 -7.68
CA THR A 771 -21.74 73.03 -7.04
C THR A 771 -20.72 73.85 -6.25
N SER A 772 -20.98 75.14 -6.06
CA SER A 772 -20.02 76.20 -5.66
C SER A 772 -19.27 76.01 -4.32
N TYR A 773 -19.45 74.88 -3.64
CA TYR A 773 -18.91 74.57 -2.32
C TYR A 773 -18.68 73.06 -2.09
N ASP A 774 -18.45 72.24 -3.12
CA ASP A 774 -18.29 70.76 -3.01
C ASP A 774 -16.95 70.28 -3.62
N GLY A 775 -15.83 70.66 -3.00
CA GLY A 775 -14.50 70.48 -3.59
C GLY A 775 -13.65 69.31 -3.08
N GLY A 776 -13.99 68.70 -1.95
CA GLY A 776 -13.03 67.91 -1.17
C GLY A 776 -13.13 66.38 -1.22
N THR A 777 -12.23 65.72 -0.50
CA THR A 777 -12.18 64.25 -0.33
C THR A 777 -11.71 63.91 1.07
N ALA A 778 -12.35 62.94 1.72
CA ALA A 778 -11.86 62.29 2.94
C ALA A 778 -11.45 60.86 2.61
N ALA A 779 -10.24 60.44 3.00
CA ALA A 779 -9.72 59.10 2.74
C ALA A 779 -8.89 58.56 3.91
N ILE A 780 -8.86 57.24 4.07
CA ILE A 780 -7.98 56.52 5.00
C ILE A 780 -7.23 55.45 4.21
N PHE A 781 -5.93 55.36 4.43
CA PHE A 781 -5.00 54.39 3.87
C PHE A 781 -4.24 53.68 5.00
N TYR A 782 -3.67 52.51 4.74
CA TYR A 782 -2.83 51.80 5.70
C TYR A 782 -1.70 51.00 5.02
N LEU A 783 -0.65 50.70 5.78
CA LEU A 783 0.42 49.78 5.40
C LEU A 783 0.74 48.87 6.58
N ASP A 784 0.61 47.57 6.36
CA ASP A 784 1.07 46.55 7.29
C ASP A 784 2.58 46.41 7.21
N ASN A 785 3.23 46.27 8.37
CA ASN A 785 4.68 46.10 8.51
C ASN A 785 5.47 47.16 7.71
N PRO A 786 5.31 48.46 8.02
CA PRO A 786 5.99 49.52 7.30
C PRO A 786 7.52 49.40 7.42
N PHE A 787 8.23 50.05 6.50
CA PHE A 787 9.69 50.20 6.57
C PHE A 787 10.11 50.72 7.96
N GLN A 788 11.03 50.01 8.61
CA GLN A 788 11.47 50.34 9.96
C GLN A 788 12.58 51.39 9.91
N GLY A 789 12.21 52.67 10.08
CA GLY A 789 13.14 53.80 10.08
C GLY A 789 12.49 55.08 9.58
N SER A 790 13.30 56.12 9.38
CA SER A 790 12.85 57.41 8.83
C SER A 790 12.73 57.35 7.31
N ALA A 791 11.54 57.63 6.77
CA ALA A 791 11.31 57.75 5.33
C ALA A 791 10.25 58.81 5.00
N THR A 792 10.10 59.13 3.71
CA THR A 792 9.17 60.15 3.21
C THR A 792 7.82 59.58 2.83
N PHE A 793 6.77 60.36 3.07
CA PHE A 793 5.45 60.16 2.49
C PHE A 793 5.26 60.95 1.19
N THR A 794 4.52 60.36 0.25
CA THR A 794 4.04 61.01 -0.96
C THR A 794 2.53 60.79 -1.08
N VAL A 795 1.76 61.86 -1.22
CA VAL A 795 0.31 61.81 -1.47
C VAL A 795 0.05 62.30 -2.90
N SER A 796 -0.70 61.51 -3.65
CA SER A 796 -1.14 61.82 -5.01
C SER A 796 -2.65 62.01 -5.02
N ALA A 797 -3.13 63.07 -5.66
CA ALA A 797 -4.55 63.32 -5.84
C ALA A 797 -4.81 63.98 -7.21
N THR A 798 -6.01 63.78 -7.74
CA THR A 798 -6.48 64.31 -9.03
C THR A 798 -7.71 65.20 -8.82
N THR A 799 -7.85 66.24 -9.64
CA THR A 799 -8.96 67.20 -9.57
C THR A 799 -9.57 67.43 -10.96
N SER A 800 -10.90 67.65 -11.03
CA SER A 800 -11.62 67.75 -12.30
C SER A 800 -11.56 69.11 -13.03
N GLY A 801 -10.60 70.02 -12.72
CA GLY A 801 -10.51 71.31 -13.42
C GLY A 801 -9.66 72.44 -12.79
N GLY A 802 -8.54 72.13 -12.13
CA GLY A 802 -7.68 73.10 -11.41
C GLY A 802 -6.98 72.46 -10.21
N GLY A 803 -5.81 72.95 -9.77
CA GLY A 803 -5.00 72.31 -8.70
C GLY A 803 -5.70 72.23 -7.33
N LEU A 804 -5.15 71.41 -6.42
CA LEU A 804 -5.57 71.39 -5.01
C LEU A 804 -5.37 72.77 -4.38
N ASN A 805 -6.35 73.22 -3.60
CA ASN A 805 -6.33 74.51 -2.90
C ASN A 805 -5.90 74.37 -1.43
N GLY A 806 -5.69 73.13 -0.98
CA GLY A 806 -5.24 72.80 0.37
C GLY A 806 -5.57 71.35 0.71
N GLY A 807 -5.09 70.89 1.86
CA GLY A 807 -5.45 69.59 2.42
C GLY A 807 -4.62 69.25 3.64
N TRP A 808 -4.97 68.18 4.33
CA TRP A 808 -4.32 67.73 5.56
C TRP A 808 -4.11 66.23 5.54
N VAL A 809 -2.97 65.80 6.07
CA VAL A 809 -2.62 64.40 6.26
C VAL A 809 -2.33 64.16 7.73
N SER A 810 -2.82 63.04 8.25
CA SER A 810 -2.44 62.51 9.55
C SER A 810 -1.95 61.08 9.43
N ILE A 811 -0.90 60.75 10.19
CA ILE A 811 -0.18 59.48 10.18
C ILE A 811 -0.16 58.93 11.60
N ILE A 812 -0.51 57.65 11.75
CA ILE A 812 -0.55 56.94 13.01
C ILE A 812 0.23 55.63 12.87
N GLY A 813 1.24 55.44 13.72
CA GLY A 813 2.00 54.21 13.84
C GLY A 813 1.52 53.41 15.03
N LEU A 814 1.12 52.17 14.78
CA LEU A 814 0.48 51.28 15.74
C LEU A 814 1.30 50.00 15.92
N SER A 815 1.27 49.45 17.12
CA SER A 815 1.72 48.08 17.42
C SER A 815 0.59 47.26 18.07
N GLY A 816 0.61 45.96 17.84
CA GLY A 816 -0.41 45.03 18.36
C GLY A 816 -1.70 44.96 17.52
N ILE A 817 -1.67 45.37 16.25
CA ILE A 817 -2.79 45.32 15.32
C ILE A 817 -2.57 44.24 14.26
N SER A 818 -3.60 43.46 13.93
CA SER A 818 -3.56 42.43 12.90
C SER A 818 -3.35 43.04 11.50
N PRO A 819 -2.72 42.33 10.55
CA PRO A 819 -2.69 42.76 9.15
C PRO A 819 -4.10 43.03 8.58
N GLY A 820 -4.20 43.97 7.63
CA GLY A 820 -5.44 44.34 6.96
C GLY A 820 -6.32 45.38 7.67
N VAL A 821 -7.46 45.67 7.06
CA VAL A 821 -8.55 46.49 7.63
C VAL A 821 -9.75 45.59 7.90
N GLY A 822 -10.48 45.86 8.98
CA GLY A 822 -11.78 45.25 9.26
C GLY A 822 -12.86 45.86 8.39
N LEU A 823 -13.86 46.47 9.03
CA LEU A 823 -14.90 47.20 8.34
C LEU A 823 -14.50 48.65 8.05
N ALA A 824 -15.07 49.24 7.01
CA ALA A 824 -14.91 50.66 6.72
C ALA A 824 -16.24 51.27 6.28
N ALA A 825 -16.45 52.56 6.59
CA ALA A 825 -17.65 53.31 6.28
C ALA A 825 -17.28 54.64 5.64
N ALA A 826 -18.16 55.11 4.75
CA ALA A 826 -18.08 56.40 4.09
C ALA A 826 -19.48 57.03 4.07
N SER A 827 -19.59 58.33 4.32
CA SER A 827 -20.87 59.03 4.44
C SER A 827 -20.75 60.46 3.95
N TRP A 828 -21.77 60.91 3.20
CA TRP A 828 -21.86 62.24 2.62
C TRP A 828 -23.09 62.99 3.13
N PHE A 829 -22.93 64.27 3.43
CA PHE A 829 -23.97 65.16 3.93
C PHE A 829 -24.01 66.46 3.12
N THR A 830 -25.18 66.80 2.56
CA THR A 830 -25.38 68.01 1.75
C THR A 830 -25.91 69.16 2.61
N GLN A 831 -25.32 70.36 2.51
CA GLN A 831 -25.76 71.58 3.24
C GLN A 831 -26.12 71.32 4.71
N ALA A 832 -25.25 70.63 5.45
CA ALA A 832 -25.51 70.33 6.85
C ALA A 832 -25.56 71.64 7.67
N THR A 833 -26.73 71.99 8.23
CA THR A 833 -26.86 73.09 9.19
C THR A 833 -25.93 72.85 10.39
N ALA A 834 -25.44 73.91 11.05
CA ALA A 834 -24.57 73.80 12.23
C ALA A 834 -25.13 72.77 13.23
N GLY A 835 -24.34 71.73 13.53
CA GLY A 835 -24.80 70.57 14.27
C GLY A 835 -23.89 69.34 14.16
N ASN A 836 -24.35 68.23 14.73
CA ASN A 836 -23.60 66.98 14.84
C ASN A 836 -23.80 66.13 13.57
N VAL A 837 -22.71 65.76 12.91
CA VAL A 837 -22.68 64.87 11.75
C VAL A 837 -21.98 63.57 12.14
N SER A 838 -22.54 62.41 11.82
CA SER A 838 -21.97 61.14 12.29
C SER A 838 -21.97 60.08 11.21
N THR A 839 -20.97 59.20 11.23
CA THR A 839 -21.00 57.92 10.52
C THR A 839 -21.06 56.81 11.57
N SER A 840 -21.66 55.66 11.26
CA SER A 840 -21.73 54.54 12.21
C SER A 840 -21.00 53.33 11.65
N LEU A 841 -20.20 52.68 12.48
CA LEU A 841 -19.43 51.49 12.16
C LEU A 841 -19.64 50.46 13.26
N THR A 842 -20.19 49.29 12.94
CA THR A 842 -20.35 48.19 13.91
C THR A 842 -19.09 47.34 13.90
N THR A 843 -18.39 47.20 15.03
CA THR A 843 -17.11 46.45 15.07
C THR A 843 -17.31 44.94 14.88
N SER A 844 -16.45 44.33 14.07
CA SER A 844 -16.56 42.94 13.63
C SER A 844 -15.78 41.94 14.48
N ALA A 845 -14.89 42.40 15.37
CA ALA A 845 -13.99 41.55 16.16
C ALA A 845 -13.82 42.05 17.60
N GLY A 846 -13.34 41.19 18.50
CA GLY A 846 -13.05 41.56 19.89
C GLY A 846 -11.88 42.54 19.95
N LYS A 847 -12.08 43.70 20.59
CA LYS A 847 -11.07 44.76 20.76
C LYS A 847 -10.51 45.28 19.42
N SER A 848 -11.22 46.23 18.80
CA SER A 848 -10.80 46.89 17.57
C SER A 848 -10.53 48.38 17.78
N LEU A 849 -9.55 48.93 17.05
CA LEU A 849 -9.32 50.35 16.84
C LEU A 849 -10.17 50.88 15.68
N VAL A 850 -11.02 51.88 15.89
CA VAL A 850 -11.66 52.62 14.79
C VAL A 850 -10.93 53.94 14.59
N VAL A 851 -10.52 54.23 13.35
CA VAL A 851 -9.99 55.51 12.89
C VAL A 851 -11.02 56.19 12.00
N ALA A 852 -11.40 57.44 12.29
CA ALA A 852 -12.36 58.20 11.49
C ALA A 852 -11.78 59.54 11.03
N MET A 853 -12.26 60.07 9.92
CA MET A 853 -11.78 61.29 9.26
C MET A 853 -12.98 62.06 8.69
N VAL A 854 -12.97 63.38 8.83
CA VAL A 854 -13.98 64.29 8.29
C VAL A 854 -13.35 65.34 7.37
N GLU A 855 -14.04 65.72 6.31
CA GLU A 855 -13.71 66.83 5.43
C GLU A 855 -14.97 67.72 5.28
N ASN A 856 -14.78 69.05 5.28
CA ASN A 856 -15.87 70.03 5.22
C ASN A 856 -15.46 71.21 4.34
N SER A 857 -16.27 71.48 3.31
CA SER A 857 -16.02 72.46 2.26
C SER A 857 -16.68 73.85 2.49
N GLY A 858 -17.12 74.19 3.71
CA GLY A 858 -17.81 75.45 4.06
C GLY A 858 -16.93 76.56 4.70
N ARG A 859 -17.31 77.85 4.52
CA ARG A 859 -16.58 79.03 5.05
C ARG A 859 -16.57 79.06 6.60
N GLN A 860 -15.37 79.12 7.17
CA GLN A 860 -15.05 79.23 8.61
C GLN A 860 -15.70 78.15 9.49
N SER A 861 -14.89 77.21 10.00
CA SER A 861 -15.37 76.27 11.02
C SER A 861 -14.28 75.85 12.00
N SER A 862 -14.61 75.84 13.29
CA SER A 862 -13.93 75.05 14.32
C SER A 862 -14.56 73.66 14.36
N ALA A 863 -13.78 72.61 14.17
CA ALA A 863 -14.23 71.24 14.36
C ALA A 863 -14.45 70.98 15.86
N GLY A 864 -15.66 70.59 16.26
CA GLY A 864 -15.95 70.20 17.65
C GLY A 864 -15.69 68.73 17.94
N THR A 865 -15.68 68.38 19.23
CA THR A 865 -15.26 67.08 19.79
C THR A 865 -16.28 65.95 19.52
N PRO A 866 -15.84 64.75 19.08
CA PRO A 866 -16.70 63.59 18.99
C PRO A 866 -17.14 63.03 20.32
N THR A 867 -18.39 62.57 20.37
CA THR A 867 -18.95 61.79 21.48
C THR A 867 -19.34 60.41 20.97
N ALA A 868 -18.97 59.37 21.74
CA ALA A 868 -19.41 58.00 21.50
C ALA A 868 -20.44 57.60 22.56
N VAL A 869 -21.36 56.71 22.18
CA VAL A 869 -22.30 56.09 23.12
C VAL A 869 -21.65 54.78 23.60
N ALA A 870 -21.15 54.77 24.85
CA ALA A 870 -20.52 53.64 25.61
C ALA A 870 -18.98 53.76 25.83
N PRO A 871 -18.38 53.02 26.81
CA PRO A 871 -17.12 53.39 27.45
C PRO A 871 -15.92 53.09 26.55
N LEU A 872 -15.42 54.13 25.90
CA LEU A 872 -14.26 54.09 25.02
C LEU A 872 -13.21 55.05 25.59
N THR A 873 -11.97 54.60 25.75
CA THR A 873 -10.84 55.44 26.18
C THR A 873 -10.40 56.30 25.01
N LEU A 874 -10.68 57.61 25.08
CA LEU A 874 -10.22 58.62 24.12
C LEU A 874 -8.72 58.86 24.37
N SER A 875 -7.84 58.54 23.42
CA SER A 875 -6.39 58.53 23.69
C SER A 875 -5.64 59.83 23.38
N ASN A 876 -6.23 60.85 22.74
CA ASN A 876 -5.75 62.24 22.78
C ASN A 876 -6.66 63.22 22.00
N ASN A 877 -6.67 64.48 22.47
CA ASN A 877 -7.21 65.64 21.75
C ASN A 877 -6.04 66.35 21.05
N GLY A 878 -5.91 66.21 19.74
CA GLY A 878 -5.13 67.14 18.93
C GLY A 878 -6.07 68.10 18.21
N ASN A 879 -5.75 69.41 18.22
CA ASN A 879 -6.47 70.39 17.41
C ASN A 879 -6.09 70.19 15.93
N TRP A 880 -6.87 69.42 15.19
CA TRP A 880 -6.57 69.12 13.80
C TRP A 880 -7.47 69.95 12.88
N GLY A 881 -6.94 71.07 12.38
CA GLY A 881 -7.64 71.89 11.40
C GLY A 881 -6.93 73.21 11.03
N SER A 882 -7.11 73.63 9.77
CA SER A 882 -6.74 74.96 9.26
C SER A 882 -7.84 76.00 9.55
N GLN A 883 -7.46 77.26 9.81
CA GLN A 883 -8.39 78.40 9.95
C GLN A 883 -9.17 78.75 8.66
N TRP A 884 -8.87 78.14 7.50
CA TRP A 884 -9.43 78.56 6.20
C TRP A 884 -9.99 77.43 5.32
N GLY A 885 -10.58 76.38 5.90
CA GLY A 885 -11.52 75.51 5.17
C GLY A 885 -11.03 74.10 4.80
N SER A 886 -10.57 73.32 5.78
CA SER A 886 -10.65 71.84 5.76
C SER A 886 -10.07 71.34 7.08
N GLY A 887 -10.88 70.67 7.90
CA GLY A 887 -10.50 70.15 9.20
C GLY A 887 -10.47 68.63 9.17
N ALA A 888 -9.27 68.06 9.04
CA ALA A 888 -9.05 66.62 9.10
C ALA A 888 -8.94 66.17 10.54
N SER A 889 -9.93 65.52 11.14
CA SER A 889 -9.79 65.02 12.51
C SER A 889 -9.81 63.49 12.56
N GLY A 890 -8.67 62.90 12.92
CA GLY A 890 -8.45 61.48 13.14
C GLY A 890 -8.81 61.08 14.57
N TYR A 891 -9.78 60.18 14.77
CA TYR A 891 -10.19 59.76 16.12
C TYR A 891 -10.08 58.26 16.37
N GLN A 892 -9.65 57.86 17.57
CA GLN A 892 -9.47 56.49 18.02
C GLN A 892 -10.62 56.04 18.94
N PHE A 893 -11.16 54.85 18.67
CA PHE A 893 -12.08 54.15 19.56
C PHE A 893 -11.63 52.70 19.74
N VAL A 894 -11.43 52.25 20.99
CA VAL A 894 -11.15 50.84 21.28
C VAL A 894 -12.43 50.16 21.74
N ALA A 895 -13.08 49.38 20.87
CA ALA A 895 -14.39 48.79 21.14
C ALA A 895 -14.36 47.26 21.14
N ALA A 896 -15.23 46.64 21.96
CA ALA A 896 -15.43 45.19 21.96
C ALA A 896 -16.26 44.74 20.74
N SER A 897 -16.17 43.46 20.36
CA SER A 897 -16.92 42.90 19.23
C SER A 897 -18.41 43.18 19.32
N GLY A 898 -19.03 43.53 18.19
CA GLY A 898 -20.47 43.82 18.12
C GLY A 898 -20.85 45.19 18.68
N THR A 899 -19.88 46.00 19.13
CA THR A 899 -20.15 47.37 19.59
C THR A 899 -20.26 48.30 18.39
N THR A 900 -21.37 49.02 18.28
CA THR A 900 -21.53 50.12 17.33
C THR A 900 -20.74 51.33 17.80
N VAL A 901 -19.73 51.70 17.02
CA VAL A 901 -18.97 52.95 17.20
C VAL A 901 -19.55 53.98 16.24
N THR A 902 -20.02 55.10 16.79
CA THR A 902 -20.58 56.20 16.01
C THR A 902 -19.72 57.45 16.19
N PRO A 903 -18.66 57.65 15.38
CA PRO A 903 -17.92 58.91 15.37
C PRO A 903 -18.85 60.06 15.01
N THR A 904 -19.01 61.01 15.92
CA THR A 904 -19.87 62.20 15.74
C THR A 904 -18.97 63.43 15.63
N PHE A 905 -19.21 64.33 14.69
CA PHE A 905 -18.38 65.52 14.46
C PHE A 905 -19.27 66.74 14.54
N ASN A 906 -18.89 67.75 15.33
CA ASN A 906 -19.69 68.97 15.43
C ASN A 906 -19.14 70.00 14.45
N THR A 907 -19.98 70.51 13.54
CA THR A 907 -19.58 71.50 12.55
C THR A 907 -20.22 72.87 12.85
N ALA A 908 -19.42 73.93 12.74
CA ALA A 908 -19.82 75.28 13.17
C ALA A 908 -20.62 76.08 12.11
N SER A 909 -20.68 75.64 10.85
CA SER A 909 -21.37 76.36 9.77
C SER A 909 -21.78 75.45 8.60
N GLY A 910 -22.72 75.93 7.78
CA GLY A 910 -23.30 75.18 6.66
C GLY A 910 -22.32 74.85 5.54
N GLY A 911 -22.27 73.58 5.12
CA GLY A 911 -21.38 73.08 4.06
C GLY A 911 -21.68 71.62 3.68
N ASN A 912 -20.98 71.10 2.66
CA ASN A 912 -20.99 69.68 2.36
C ASN A 912 -19.91 68.99 3.19
N ILE A 913 -20.25 67.84 3.77
CA ILE A 913 -19.37 67.13 4.71
C ILE A 913 -19.20 65.69 4.24
N HIS A 914 -17.95 65.24 4.21
CA HIS A 914 -17.54 63.87 3.87
C HIS A 914 -16.91 63.23 5.09
N VAL A 915 -17.41 62.07 5.51
CA VAL A 915 -16.92 61.35 6.69
C VAL A 915 -16.53 59.94 6.26
N VAL A 916 -15.34 59.50 6.64
CA VAL A 916 -14.90 58.11 6.48
C VAL A 916 -14.45 57.53 7.82
N ALA A 917 -14.61 56.23 8.01
CA ALA A 917 -14.14 55.50 9.18
C ALA A 917 -13.63 54.11 8.79
N ALA A 918 -12.64 53.58 9.49
CA ALA A 918 -12.04 52.27 9.27
C ALA A 918 -11.71 51.58 10.59
N GLU A 919 -12.02 50.28 10.68
CA GLU A 919 -11.74 49.39 11.81
C GLU A 919 -10.41 48.67 11.58
N PHE A 920 -9.58 48.58 12.62
CA PHE A 920 -8.32 47.84 12.66
C PHE A 920 -8.33 46.92 13.89
N LYS A 921 -8.17 45.61 13.67
CA LYS A 921 -8.38 44.58 14.71
C LYS A 921 -7.11 44.36 15.52
N VAL A 922 -7.22 44.10 16.82
CA VAL A 922 -6.07 43.66 17.62
C VAL A 922 -5.55 42.31 17.11
N SER A 923 -4.23 42.14 17.08
CA SER A 923 -3.60 40.86 16.74
C SER A 923 -3.93 39.80 17.79
N GLU A 924 -4.92 38.95 17.50
CA GLU A 924 -5.18 37.73 18.27
C GLU A 924 -4.36 36.59 17.67
N ILE A 925 -3.23 36.26 18.31
CA ILE A 925 -2.48 35.05 17.99
C ILE A 925 -3.12 33.89 18.77
N THR A 926 -3.97 33.12 18.11
CA THR A 926 -4.50 31.84 18.65
C THR A 926 -3.70 30.67 18.06
N PRO A 927 -2.85 29.99 18.85
CA PRO A 927 -2.19 28.76 18.40
C PRO A 927 -3.22 27.62 18.28
N ASN A 928 -3.27 26.93 17.15
CA ASN A 928 -4.04 25.70 17.04
C ASN A 928 -3.24 24.54 17.67
N ALA A 929 -3.90 23.71 18.48
CA ALA A 929 -3.30 22.50 19.01
C ALA A 929 -3.00 21.51 17.86
N TYR A 930 -1.85 20.82 17.92
CA TYR A 930 -1.40 19.86 16.91
C TYR A 930 -2.49 18.84 16.53
N ALA A 931 -3.21 18.31 17.52
CA ALA A 931 -4.28 17.34 17.34
C ALA A 931 -5.49 17.86 16.53
N VAL A 932 -5.75 19.18 16.56
CA VAL A 932 -6.86 19.80 15.83
C VAL A 932 -6.52 19.96 14.34
N TRP A 933 -5.24 20.14 14.03
CA TRP A 933 -4.75 20.23 12.66
C TRP A 933 -4.57 18.86 12.00
N SER A 934 -4.03 17.87 12.72
CA SER A 934 -3.82 16.50 12.19
C SER A 934 -5.12 15.75 11.89
N ALA A 935 -6.22 16.10 12.57
CA ALA A 935 -7.53 15.49 12.35
C ALA A 935 -8.19 15.86 10.99
N GLN A 936 -7.64 16.85 10.26
CA GLN A 936 -8.22 17.32 8.99
C GLN A 936 -7.68 16.59 7.75
N TYR A 937 -6.71 15.67 7.89
CA TYR A 937 -6.04 15.00 6.77
C TYR A 937 -5.77 13.51 7.08
N PRO A 938 -6.60 12.55 6.61
CA PRO A 938 -6.43 11.14 6.91
C PRO A 938 -5.60 10.37 5.86
N SER A 939 -4.67 9.53 6.35
CA SER A 939 -3.84 8.49 5.67
C SER A 939 -2.66 8.99 4.81
N ALA A 940 -1.45 8.41 4.79
CA ALA A 940 -0.87 7.19 5.35
C ALA A 940 0.67 7.34 5.46
N ASP A 941 1.31 6.38 6.15
CA ASP A 941 2.75 6.09 6.22
C ASP A 941 3.70 7.03 7.00
N LEU A 942 3.97 6.64 8.25
CA LEU A 942 4.96 7.24 9.14
C LEU A 942 6.11 6.25 9.46
N THR A 943 6.61 5.51 8.47
CA THR A 943 7.55 4.41 8.72
C THR A 943 8.92 4.49 8.02
N ASP A 944 9.18 5.48 7.15
CA ASP A 944 10.51 5.67 6.53
C ASP A 944 10.97 7.14 6.58
N PRO A 945 11.93 7.49 7.47
CA PRO A 945 12.40 8.87 7.65
C PRO A 945 13.38 9.38 6.57
N SER A 946 13.51 8.74 5.41
CA SER A 946 14.37 9.21 4.31
C SER A 946 13.81 9.12 2.90
N ALA A 947 12.58 8.66 2.70
CA ALA A 947 12.04 8.40 1.37
C ALA A 947 10.96 9.41 0.92
N ASP A 948 11.27 10.18 -0.13
CA ASP A 948 10.29 10.89 -0.97
C ASP A 948 9.51 9.88 -1.83
N ASN A 949 8.52 9.23 -1.22
CA ASN A 949 7.89 8.01 -1.75
C ASN A 949 6.74 8.22 -2.76
N ASP A 950 6.38 9.45 -3.12
CA ASP A 950 5.42 9.66 -4.23
C ASP A 950 6.00 10.40 -5.45
N LYS A 951 7.21 10.98 -5.35
CA LYS A 951 7.90 11.73 -6.41
C LYS A 951 7.00 12.74 -7.15
N GLY A 952 5.96 13.25 -6.48
CA GLY A 952 4.86 14.00 -7.06
C GLY A 952 4.97 15.49 -6.74
N SER A 953 5.96 16.17 -7.31
CA SER A 953 6.16 17.62 -7.29
C SER A 953 4.93 18.48 -6.86
N LEU A 954 4.84 18.75 -5.54
CA LEU A 954 3.88 19.54 -4.73
C LEU A 954 2.59 18.80 -4.25
N PRO A 955 2.03 18.98 -3.01
CA PRO A 955 2.38 19.82 -1.83
C PRO A 955 2.04 19.20 -0.42
N THR A 956 3.02 18.91 0.45
CA THR A 956 2.76 18.36 1.80
C THR A 956 2.74 19.41 2.92
N GLY A 957 1.64 19.42 3.69
CA GLY A 957 1.57 20.05 5.01
C GLY A 957 2.13 19.11 6.07
N ILE A 958 3.15 19.59 6.78
CA ILE A 958 3.83 19.08 7.98
C ILE A 958 4.04 17.56 8.07
N GLU A 959 5.29 17.18 7.80
CA GLU A 959 5.94 16.01 8.37
C GLU A 959 6.66 16.43 9.67
N TRP A 960 6.52 15.62 10.72
CA TRP A 960 6.87 15.75 12.15
C TRP A 960 8.12 16.52 12.61
N VAL A 961 8.09 17.00 13.87
CA VAL A 961 9.19 16.78 14.84
C VAL A 961 8.62 16.47 16.24
N LEU A 962 8.56 15.17 16.56
CA LEU A 962 8.43 14.65 17.93
C LEU A 962 9.75 14.88 18.69
N GLY A 963 9.66 15.18 19.99
CA GLY A 963 10.82 15.33 20.87
C GLY A 963 11.77 14.13 20.78
N GLY A 964 13.06 14.38 20.62
CA GLY A 964 14.06 13.33 20.59
C GLY A 964 15.43 13.88 20.24
N ASN A 965 16.40 13.63 21.10
CA ASN A 965 17.80 14.05 21.02
C ASN A 965 18.40 14.03 19.59
N PRO A 966 19.04 15.13 19.11
CA PRO A 966 19.69 15.18 17.80
C PRO A 966 20.98 14.34 17.67
N THR A 967 21.33 13.47 18.63
CA THR A 967 22.56 12.66 18.56
C THR A 967 22.45 11.17 18.89
N ASN A 968 21.44 10.64 19.62
CA ASN A 968 21.15 9.19 19.64
C ASN A 968 19.79 8.80 20.24
N SER A 969 19.48 7.51 20.09
CA SER A 969 18.19 6.82 20.06
C SER A 969 17.65 6.25 21.39
N SER A 970 17.47 7.06 22.43
CA SER A 970 16.60 6.63 23.56
C SER A 970 15.89 7.79 24.26
N ASP A 971 14.61 7.52 24.52
CA ASP A 971 13.59 8.12 25.40
C ASP A 971 13.18 9.59 25.19
N ASP A 972 12.17 9.74 24.31
CA ASP A 972 11.01 10.68 24.31
C ASP A 972 10.41 10.88 22.89
N ALA A 973 10.82 10.04 21.92
CA ALA A 973 10.20 9.95 20.60
C ALA A 973 8.68 9.74 20.74
N GLY A 974 7.90 10.80 20.53
CA GLY A 974 6.44 10.76 20.72
C GLY A 974 5.82 11.97 21.42
N LEU A 975 6.62 12.83 22.05
CA LEU A 975 6.09 14.04 22.70
C LEU A 975 6.02 15.24 21.74
N ALA A 976 4.80 15.73 21.50
CA ALA A 976 4.57 16.95 20.74
C ALA A 976 4.99 18.20 21.55
N PRO A 977 5.62 19.21 20.94
CA PRO A 977 5.93 20.46 21.63
C PRO A 977 4.65 21.21 22.03
N SER A 978 4.68 21.92 23.16
CA SER A 978 3.57 22.81 23.55
C SER A 978 3.75 24.18 22.90
N ILE A 979 2.65 24.78 22.43
CA ILE A 979 2.64 26.10 21.81
C ILE A 979 1.82 27.06 22.67
N ALA A 980 2.34 28.25 22.94
CA ALA A 980 1.64 29.30 23.66
C ALA A 980 1.89 30.69 23.03
N ALA A 981 0.97 31.62 23.26
CA ALA A 981 1.22 33.03 22.98
C ALA A 981 2.24 33.56 24.00
N GLY A 982 3.28 34.23 23.52
CA GLY A 982 4.30 34.88 24.31
C GLY A 982 4.13 36.41 24.35
N PRO A 983 4.79 37.08 25.30
CA PRO A 983 4.80 38.54 25.37
C PRO A 983 5.38 39.16 24.08
N ASN A 984 4.99 40.40 23.79
CA ASN A 984 5.46 41.19 22.63
C ASN A 984 5.19 40.51 21.27
N GLY A 985 4.04 39.83 21.12
CA GLY A 985 3.65 39.22 19.85
C GLY A 985 4.50 38.01 19.44
N LYS A 986 5.22 37.39 20.39
CA LYS A 986 6.00 36.18 20.14
C LYS A 986 5.13 34.92 20.26
N LEU A 987 5.53 33.87 19.54
CA LEU A 987 5.06 32.50 19.70
C LEU A 987 6.10 31.73 20.54
N LEU A 988 5.63 31.06 21.59
CA LEU A 988 6.45 30.22 22.46
C LEU A 988 6.28 28.76 22.06
N PHE A 989 7.39 28.09 21.76
CA PHE A 989 7.47 26.66 21.50
C PHE A 989 8.31 26.02 22.61
N THR A 990 7.74 25.10 23.38
CA THR A 990 8.49 24.40 24.43
C THR A 990 8.68 22.94 24.04
N TYR A 991 9.95 22.52 24.04
CA TYR A 991 10.42 21.19 23.66
C TYR A 991 11.02 20.51 24.88
N ARG A 992 10.82 19.20 25.04
CA ARG A 992 11.53 18.41 26.04
C ARG A 992 12.84 17.88 25.47
N ARG A 993 13.95 18.03 26.20
CA ARG A 993 15.31 17.63 25.77
C ARG A 993 16.02 16.86 26.90
N ARG A 994 16.75 15.80 26.54
CA ARG A 994 17.67 15.10 27.45
C ARG A 994 18.97 15.90 27.66
N ASP A 995 19.38 16.08 28.90
CA ASP A 995 20.55 16.88 29.30
C ASP A 995 21.90 16.20 29.00
N ALA A 996 21.92 14.91 28.64
CA ALA A 996 23.14 14.20 28.26
C ALA A 996 23.84 14.84 27.04
N ALA A 997 23.09 15.41 26.10
CA ALA A 997 23.64 16.16 24.96
C ALA A 997 24.33 17.49 25.37
N ASN A 998 24.09 17.96 26.60
CA ASN A 998 24.68 19.17 27.17
C ASN A 998 26.06 18.91 27.82
N THR A 999 26.48 17.65 27.93
CA THR A 999 27.80 17.28 28.47
C THR A 999 28.91 17.31 27.43
N ASP A 1000 28.57 17.47 26.15
CA ASP A 1000 29.51 17.72 25.06
C ASP A 1000 29.67 19.23 24.84
N PRO A 1001 30.80 19.85 25.23
CA PRO A 1001 31.05 21.28 25.06
C PRO A 1001 31.16 21.72 23.59
N SER A 1002 31.20 20.78 22.63
CA SER A 1002 31.23 21.06 21.19
C SER A 1002 29.85 21.20 20.54
N THR A 1003 28.76 20.95 21.27
CA THR A 1003 27.39 20.98 20.72
C THR A 1003 26.64 22.26 21.12
N THR A 1004 26.25 23.07 20.13
CA THR A 1004 25.38 24.24 20.32
C THR A 1004 23.97 23.96 19.80
N ILE A 1005 22.92 24.40 20.52
CA ILE A 1005 21.54 24.33 20.02
C ILE A 1005 21.24 25.57 19.17
N ALA A 1006 20.75 25.33 17.97
CA ALA A 1006 20.11 26.30 17.10
C ALA A 1006 18.63 25.98 16.90
N VAL A 1007 17.89 26.96 16.41
CA VAL A 1007 16.52 26.84 15.92
C VAL A 1007 16.53 27.05 14.42
N GLU A 1008 15.73 26.28 13.70
CA GLU A 1008 15.40 26.55 12.30
C GLU A 1008 13.93 26.92 12.18
N TYR A 1009 13.62 27.95 11.41
CA TYR A 1009 12.25 28.38 11.15
C TYR A 1009 12.02 28.72 9.67
N GLY A 1010 10.76 28.66 9.23
CA GLY A 1010 10.39 28.95 7.85
C GLY A 1010 8.88 29.13 7.64
N GLY A 1011 8.51 29.78 6.54
CA GLY A 1011 7.12 29.95 6.11
C GLY A 1011 6.57 28.79 5.27
N ILE A 1012 7.46 27.93 4.80
CA ILE A 1012 7.23 26.67 4.06
C ILE A 1012 8.30 25.66 4.50
N LEU A 1013 8.16 24.38 4.14
CA LEU A 1013 9.06 23.30 4.57
C LEU A 1013 10.40 23.24 3.79
N THR A 1014 10.61 24.17 2.85
CA THR A 1014 11.85 24.33 2.07
C THR A 1014 12.41 25.74 2.29
N GLY A 1015 13.74 25.90 2.41
CA GLY A 1015 14.35 27.21 2.66
C GLY A 1015 14.29 27.66 4.13
N TRP A 1016 14.70 26.78 5.04
CA TRP A 1016 14.80 27.06 6.48
C TRP A 1016 15.84 28.13 6.79
N THR A 1017 15.49 29.04 7.69
CA THR A 1017 16.42 30.00 8.28
C THR A 1017 16.93 29.46 9.60
N THR A 1018 18.24 29.20 9.70
CA THR A 1018 18.89 28.83 10.95
C THR A 1018 19.16 30.07 11.80
N ALA A 1019 18.68 30.08 13.02
CA ALA A 1019 19.00 31.06 14.04
C ALA A 1019 19.58 30.39 15.28
N VAL A 1020 20.76 30.84 15.67
CA VAL A 1020 21.32 30.61 17.01
C VAL A 1020 20.80 31.72 17.93
N HIS A 1021 20.72 31.49 19.25
CA HIS A 1021 20.23 32.46 20.22
C HIS A 1021 20.73 33.90 19.92
N GLN A 1022 19.80 34.85 19.73
CA GLN A 1022 20.14 36.25 19.45
C GLN A 1022 19.51 37.17 20.50
N GLY A 1023 20.00 37.22 21.74
CA GLY A 1023 19.68 38.30 22.72
C GLY A 1023 18.23 38.43 23.22
N THR A 1024 17.93 39.50 23.98
CA THR A 1024 16.69 39.71 24.76
C THR A 1024 15.69 40.75 24.19
N GLY A 1025 15.81 41.15 22.92
CA GLY A 1025 14.93 42.15 22.29
C GLY A 1025 13.52 41.65 21.89
N ALA A 1026 12.59 42.57 21.62
CA ALA A 1026 11.22 42.26 21.19
C ALA A 1026 11.17 41.50 19.84
N ASN A 1027 12.12 41.75 18.94
CA ASN A 1027 12.22 41.10 17.62
C ASN A 1027 13.25 39.96 17.56
N GLN A 1028 13.71 39.49 18.72
CA GLN A 1028 14.82 38.55 18.83
C GLN A 1028 14.38 37.13 19.18
N ILE A 1029 15.10 36.14 18.65
CA ILE A 1029 14.85 34.72 18.91
C ILE A 1029 15.53 34.33 20.22
N THR A 1030 14.73 34.03 21.24
CA THR A 1030 15.23 33.57 22.54
C THR A 1030 15.09 32.07 22.65
N ILE A 1031 16.14 31.41 23.14
CA ILE A 1031 16.16 29.98 23.45
C ILE A 1031 16.57 29.90 24.91
N SER A 1032 15.74 29.31 25.76
CA SER A 1032 16.02 29.10 27.18
C SER A 1032 15.80 27.64 27.55
N ALA A 1033 16.71 27.05 28.32
CA ALA A 1033 16.56 25.70 28.84
C ALA A 1033 16.35 25.74 30.35
N THR A 1034 15.32 25.06 30.85
CA THR A 1034 15.00 24.96 32.27
C THR A 1034 15.00 23.48 32.67
N PRO A 1035 15.77 23.06 33.69
CA PRO A 1035 15.71 21.69 34.20
C PRO A 1035 14.29 21.33 34.65
N ARG A 1036 13.82 20.13 34.30
CA ARG A 1036 12.48 19.65 34.63
C ARG A 1036 12.53 18.45 35.58
N ASP A 1037 13.20 17.37 35.14
CA ASP A 1037 13.36 16.09 35.85
C ASP A 1037 14.84 15.65 35.74
N PRO A 1038 15.34 14.69 36.54
CA PRO A 1038 16.74 14.26 36.47
C PRO A 1038 17.16 13.83 35.06
N GLY A 1039 18.05 14.61 34.44
CA GLY A 1039 18.56 14.35 33.10
C GLY A 1039 17.71 14.94 31.96
N PHE A 1040 16.71 15.78 32.23
CA PHE A 1040 15.88 16.45 31.24
C PHE A 1040 15.66 17.95 31.52
N SER A 1041 15.67 18.75 30.45
CA SER A 1041 15.30 20.17 30.45
C SER A 1041 14.19 20.47 29.45
N ASP A 1042 13.32 21.42 29.80
CA ASP A 1042 12.41 22.08 28.88
C ASP A 1042 13.14 23.22 28.16
N VAL A 1043 13.22 23.13 26.83
CA VAL A 1043 13.78 24.15 25.95
C VAL A 1043 12.64 24.98 25.37
N THR A 1044 12.52 26.22 25.82
CA THR A 1044 11.54 27.19 25.31
C THR A 1044 12.19 28.08 24.25
N VAL A 1045 11.56 28.15 23.08
CA VAL A 1045 11.92 29.01 21.96
C VAL A 1045 10.85 30.08 21.81
N ALA A 1046 11.22 31.36 21.83
CA ALA A 1046 10.30 32.46 21.51
C ALA A 1046 10.65 33.07 20.15
N LEU A 1047 9.70 33.04 19.22
CA LEU A 1047 9.83 33.58 17.87
C LEU A 1047 8.84 34.74 17.66
N PRO A 1048 9.27 35.87 17.07
CA PRO A 1048 8.33 36.92 16.65
C PRO A 1048 7.26 36.39 15.69
N GLY A 1049 5.99 36.74 15.94
CA GLY A 1049 4.87 36.30 15.09
C GLY A 1049 4.92 36.84 13.66
N ASN A 1050 5.63 37.94 13.43
CA ASN A 1050 5.86 38.51 12.11
C ASN A 1050 6.82 37.69 11.22
N LEU A 1051 7.44 36.63 11.74
CA LEU A 1051 8.18 35.64 10.95
C LEU A 1051 7.24 34.72 10.14
N ALA A 1052 5.94 34.74 10.43
CA ALA A 1052 4.97 33.95 9.71
C ALA A 1052 4.82 34.45 8.26
N VAL A 1053 4.96 33.56 7.30
CA VAL A 1053 4.68 33.84 5.88
C VAL A 1053 3.29 33.28 5.57
N SER A 1054 2.41 34.14 5.07
CA SER A 1054 1.00 33.75 4.78
C SER A 1054 0.28 33.14 5.99
N GLY A 1055 0.56 33.63 7.20
CA GLY A 1055 -0.04 33.14 8.45
C GLY A 1055 0.50 31.80 8.92
N LYS A 1056 1.60 31.29 8.33
CA LYS A 1056 2.23 30.02 8.68
C LYS A 1056 3.66 30.24 9.17
N LEU A 1057 4.02 29.55 10.25
CA LEU A 1057 5.37 29.55 10.81
C LEU A 1057 5.72 28.13 11.26
N PHE A 1058 6.74 27.54 10.65
CA PHE A 1058 7.29 26.23 10.99
C PHE A 1058 8.58 26.38 11.78
N VAL A 1059 8.82 25.49 12.75
CA VAL A 1059 9.94 25.61 13.71
C VAL A 1059 10.49 24.25 14.13
N ARG A 1060 11.83 24.10 14.18
CA ARG A 1060 12.51 22.92 14.74
C ARG A 1060 13.79 23.27 15.50
N LEU A 1061 14.18 22.39 16.43
CA LEU A 1061 15.51 22.44 17.05
C LEU A 1061 16.55 21.76 16.16
N LYS A 1062 17.79 22.28 16.14
CA LYS A 1062 18.93 21.73 15.43
C LYS A 1062 20.16 21.75 16.34
N ALA A 1063 20.90 20.63 16.41
CA ALA A 1063 22.23 20.63 17.00
C ALA A 1063 23.26 21.07 15.95
N LEU A 1064 24.16 21.96 16.35
CA LEU A 1064 25.35 22.33 15.61
C LEU A 1064 26.54 21.75 16.38
N VAL A 1065 27.20 20.75 15.79
CA VAL A 1065 28.47 20.23 16.31
C VAL A 1065 29.56 21.12 15.73
N VAL A 1066 30.26 21.84 16.60
CA VAL A 1066 31.47 22.57 16.22
C VAL A 1066 32.60 21.54 16.17
N VAL A 1067 32.90 21.04 14.97
CA VAL A 1067 34.10 20.22 14.77
C VAL A 1067 35.32 21.12 15.04
N PRO A 1068 36.28 20.70 15.90
CA PRO A 1068 37.49 21.48 16.20
C PRO A 1068 38.30 21.87 14.96
#